data_AF-A0A356YWP1-F1
#
_entry.id   AF-A0A356YWP1-F1
#
_cell.length_a   1.000
_cell.length_b   1.000
_cell.length_c   1.000
_cell.angle_alpha   90.00
_cell.angle_beta   90.00
_cell.angle_gamma   90.00
#
_symmetry.space_group_name_H-M   'P 1'
#
loop_
_entity.id
_entity.type
_entity.pdbx_description
1 polymer ?
#
loop_
_entity_poly.entity_id
_entity_poly.type
_entity_poly.pdbx_seq_one_letter_code
_entity_poly.pdbx_strand_id
1 'polypeptide(L)'
;MHRNSVRIISIVIKRYFLLTILIFVFLRTDLISQSSRIENKNNFYEAESWILFEAYNDALPLYTQLLKIYPTNANFKYRIGQCYINISGEKEKAISYLEDAVKYINPDYREGNFKEKGAPYDALYYLANAYRINNQLDKALETYRLFGENINTEVYDTAIVNLQIRSCLNARELMSKPLFIKETNLGDMINESNSEFNPVVSDDENLIVYAKSEAFYDAILYSIRTNGKWSAPLNMNELLRVDKDLFPTSLSKDGKTLYLYSSAEYDGIIYTSDFDNGTWNPIKKLNDNINTKFWESHAAVSHDNRKLYFTSNRKGTYGGLDIYVSKRDTAGDWGSAENLGPVINSIYNEESPFLSSDDKTLFFSSRGHFNMGGYDVFYSTLLENGEWSVPLNAGYPLNSTDDDLFFKPSGDGYEGFYSMERPNGFGKEDIYRIEIFSDDHPRKFVVRGVAKVADLSVNFLDSVMITARNVSEPDKKYVTYTDPKTGEYKFELPHGNYEFTYKGDGGNEVVKNIDFPINAASDSFVLPGTVLPRIDYVAELSVESSKNISVSNGDTLYFPLKVEPGSILTVEHWLGDSLQSSEVFHINDSVFVYKMVPSDGNNRVVFKLTDKFNNTTTTDVFITREKDVIRQPVIRPEYRRVIADKQIEAISGMFKERSTGELSEVIAGIKLRQHEFGNIDDYISYLKAEAARKSISPEEVDKLALKVAVMDNILTQAAVDIMAKNTTGELHKLLDELDIYEAGMKTWTDLQKYIASKTQGRISPEELNRIAAAILSDTEPAIGLMRDKILVYSTTVEEGGIIRDAVSVVDLKNIRLKEKWLKEFRNGAIMKGLTINQFAELMIAISSIPHTDVNQFLNDLIENADEPLKSYLKSIDLKKEKIRTPKELILFLLSDKNKGNYPEDALLKAIAKLIDSKNIPSETITGDKVSKDKKGFLWVLWILIGASFIFFIFYYNSKRKKKHE
;
A
#
# COMPACT_ATOMS: atom_id res chain seq x y z
N MET A 1 -65.33 -78.92 -7.62
CA MET A 1 -63.95 -78.39 -7.42
C MET A 1 -63.57 -77.24 -8.36
N HIS A 2 -63.85 -77.27 -9.67
CA HIS A 2 -63.23 -76.36 -10.66
C HIS A 2 -63.26 -74.83 -10.40
N ARG A 3 -64.29 -74.25 -9.76
CA ARG A 3 -64.40 -72.78 -9.61
C ARG A 3 -63.33 -72.15 -8.69
N ASN A 4 -62.74 -72.90 -7.75
CA ASN A 4 -61.71 -72.36 -6.86
C ASN A 4 -60.34 -72.31 -7.54
N SER A 5 -60.01 -73.30 -8.39
CA SER A 5 -58.74 -73.41 -9.10
C SER A 5 -58.45 -72.15 -9.94
N VAL A 6 -59.42 -71.72 -10.75
CA VAL A 6 -59.27 -70.55 -11.65
C VAL A 6 -59.10 -69.25 -10.86
N ARG A 7 -59.79 -69.09 -9.72
CA ARG A 7 -59.65 -67.91 -8.86
C ARG A 7 -58.27 -67.83 -8.21
N ILE A 8 -57.74 -68.95 -7.73
CA ILE A 8 -56.38 -69.03 -7.16
C ILE A 8 -55.34 -68.72 -8.23
N ILE A 9 -55.42 -69.34 -9.41
CA ILE A 9 -54.49 -69.10 -10.53
C ILE A 9 -54.51 -67.62 -10.95
N SER A 10 -55.69 -66.99 -11.05
CA SER A 10 -55.80 -65.56 -11.38
C SER A 10 -55.16 -64.65 -10.33
N ILE A 11 -55.31 -64.95 -9.04
CA ILE A 11 -54.68 -64.19 -7.93
C ILE A 11 -53.16 -64.39 -7.94
N VAL A 12 -52.68 -65.60 -8.20
CA VAL A 12 -51.25 -65.93 -8.28
C VAL A 12 -50.59 -65.22 -9.47
N ILE A 13 -51.21 -65.26 -10.66
CA ILE A 13 -50.70 -64.54 -11.84
C ILE A 13 -50.69 -63.02 -11.61
N LYS A 14 -51.74 -62.44 -11.01
CA LYS A 14 -51.75 -61.01 -10.65
C LYS A 14 -50.68 -60.64 -9.63
N ARG A 15 -50.38 -61.52 -8.66
CA ARG A 15 -49.28 -61.32 -7.70
C ARG A 15 -47.92 -61.36 -8.38
N TYR A 16 -47.65 -62.34 -9.24
CA TYR A 16 -46.38 -62.39 -9.99
C TYR A 16 -46.23 -61.21 -10.95
N PHE A 17 -47.30 -60.76 -11.59
CA PHE A 17 -47.28 -59.57 -12.47
C PHE A 17 -47.03 -58.27 -11.69
N LEU A 18 -47.60 -58.10 -10.50
CA LEU A 18 -47.24 -56.97 -9.62
C LEU A 18 -45.78 -57.08 -9.15
N LEU A 19 -45.31 -58.29 -8.83
CA LEU A 19 -43.95 -58.50 -8.35
C LEU A 19 -42.91 -58.21 -9.44
N THR A 20 -43.14 -58.63 -10.69
CA THR A 20 -42.24 -58.30 -11.80
C THR A 20 -42.28 -56.82 -12.16
N ILE A 21 -43.42 -56.15 -12.05
CA ILE A 21 -43.50 -54.68 -12.18
C ILE A 21 -42.71 -53.99 -11.06
N LEU A 22 -42.86 -54.41 -9.80
CA LEU A 22 -42.05 -53.89 -8.69
C LEU A 22 -40.56 -54.07 -8.97
N ILE A 23 -40.13 -55.28 -9.34
CA ILE A 23 -38.73 -55.59 -9.64
C ILE A 23 -38.21 -54.73 -10.81
N PHE A 24 -39.01 -54.50 -11.86
CA PHE A 24 -38.61 -53.61 -12.96
C PHE A 24 -38.53 -52.14 -12.56
N VAL A 25 -39.37 -51.68 -11.62
CA VAL A 25 -39.30 -50.33 -11.06
C VAL A 25 -38.05 -50.18 -10.19
N PHE A 26 -37.80 -51.11 -9.27
CA PHE A 26 -36.60 -51.12 -8.41
C PHE A 26 -35.31 -51.15 -9.23
N LEU A 27 -35.21 -52.05 -10.23
CA LEU A 27 -34.05 -52.13 -11.12
C LEU A 27 -33.85 -50.85 -11.96
N ARG A 28 -34.94 -50.18 -12.38
CA ARG A 28 -34.82 -48.86 -13.04
C ARG A 28 -34.40 -47.76 -12.08
N THR A 29 -34.87 -47.74 -10.83
CA THR A 29 -34.42 -46.75 -9.84
C THR A 29 -32.95 -46.93 -9.48
N ASP A 30 -32.45 -48.17 -9.38
CA ASP A 30 -31.03 -48.44 -9.15
C ASP A 30 -30.15 -47.99 -10.33
N LEU A 31 -30.57 -48.25 -11.58
CA LEU A 31 -29.86 -47.79 -12.78
C LEU A 31 -29.78 -46.26 -12.88
N ILE A 32 -30.89 -45.55 -12.62
CA ILE A 32 -30.94 -44.08 -12.65
C ILE A 32 -30.17 -43.46 -11.47
N SER A 33 -30.19 -44.11 -10.30
CA SER A 33 -29.39 -43.73 -9.13
C SER A 33 -27.88 -43.95 -9.37
N GLN A 34 -27.50 -44.98 -10.13
CA GLN A 34 -26.10 -45.21 -10.51
C GLN A 34 -25.60 -44.20 -11.55
N SER A 35 -26.39 -43.86 -12.57
CA SER A 35 -25.97 -42.87 -13.59
C SER A 35 -25.78 -41.48 -12.98
N SER A 36 -26.78 -40.98 -12.23
CA SER A 36 -26.70 -39.68 -11.54
C SER A 36 -25.59 -39.61 -10.49
N ARG A 37 -25.26 -40.74 -9.84
CA ARG A 37 -24.12 -40.81 -8.91
C ARG A 37 -22.76 -40.78 -9.60
N ILE A 38 -22.65 -41.25 -10.84
CA ILE A 38 -21.44 -41.13 -11.65
C ILE A 38 -21.30 -39.69 -12.15
N GLU A 39 -22.38 -39.10 -12.64
CA GLU A 39 -22.47 -37.69 -13.07
C GLU A 39 -22.03 -36.73 -11.95
N ASN A 40 -22.68 -36.78 -10.77
CA ASN A 40 -22.28 -35.98 -9.60
C ASN A 40 -20.80 -36.15 -9.21
N LYS A 41 -20.26 -37.38 -9.36
CA LYS A 41 -18.85 -37.64 -9.05
C LYS A 41 -17.94 -36.98 -10.10
N ASN A 42 -18.30 -37.01 -11.38
CA ASN A 42 -17.52 -36.38 -12.45
C ASN A 42 -17.51 -34.85 -12.27
N ASN A 43 -18.68 -34.22 -12.08
CA ASN A 43 -18.81 -32.78 -11.87
C ASN A 43 -17.95 -32.29 -10.69
N PHE A 44 -17.76 -33.11 -9.65
CA PHE A 44 -16.85 -32.80 -8.54
C PHE A 44 -15.38 -32.79 -8.95
N TYR A 45 -14.89 -33.81 -9.68
CA TYR A 45 -13.49 -33.84 -10.12
C TYR A 45 -13.18 -32.77 -11.18
N GLU A 46 -14.17 -32.42 -12.00
CA GLU A 46 -14.10 -31.29 -12.92
C GLU A 46 -14.00 -29.96 -12.15
N ALA A 47 -14.83 -29.76 -11.12
CA ALA A 47 -14.76 -28.57 -10.27
C ALA A 47 -13.45 -28.47 -9.44
N GLU A 48 -12.93 -29.59 -8.91
CA GLU A 48 -11.61 -29.60 -8.24
C GLU A 48 -10.47 -29.34 -9.25
N SER A 49 -10.61 -29.76 -10.52
CA SER A 49 -9.66 -29.43 -11.58
C SER A 49 -9.70 -27.94 -11.94
N TRP A 50 -10.87 -27.31 -11.97
CA TRP A 50 -10.99 -25.86 -12.18
C TRP A 50 -10.40 -25.07 -11.01
N ILE A 51 -10.60 -25.50 -9.76
CA ILE A 51 -9.92 -24.93 -8.58
C ILE A 51 -8.39 -25.01 -8.70
N LEU A 52 -7.84 -26.11 -9.22
CA LEU A 52 -6.38 -26.29 -9.41
C LEU A 52 -5.78 -25.31 -10.45
N PHE A 53 -6.59 -24.81 -11.38
CA PHE A 53 -6.20 -23.78 -12.36
C PHE A 53 -6.73 -22.39 -11.99
N GLU A 54 -7.19 -22.18 -10.76
CA GLU A 54 -7.78 -20.93 -10.25
C GLU A 54 -8.97 -20.40 -11.09
N ALA A 55 -9.61 -21.29 -11.87
CA ALA A 55 -10.78 -21.02 -12.70
C ALA A 55 -12.08 -21.04 -11.86
N TYR A 56 -12.17 -20.12 -10.90
CA TYR A 56 -13.25 -20.08 -9.91
C TYR A 56 -14.65 -19.92 -10.53
N ASN A 57 -14.76 -19.21 -11.67
CA ASN A 57 -16.02 -19.03 -12.39
C ASN A 57 -16.60 -20.34 -12.94
N ASP A 58 -15.75 -21.26 -13.42
CA ASP A 58 -16.16 -22.57 -13.96
C ASP A 58 -16.38 -23.61 -12.86
N ALA A 59 -15.62 -23.51 -11.76
CA ALA A 59 -15.80 -24.34 -10.58
C ALA A 59 -17.14 -24.09 -9.85
N LEU A 60 -17.52 -22.80 -9.70
CA LEU A 60 -18.70 -22.36 -8.96
C LEU A 60 -20.03 -23.02 -9.38
N PRO A 61 -20.44 -23.07 -10.66
CA PRO A 61 -21.72 -23.65 -11.06
C PRO A 61 -21.78 -25.16 -10.77
N LEU A 62 -20.65 -25.87 -10.88
CA LEU A 62 -20.57 -27.30 -10.59
C LEU A 62 -20.76 -27.58 -9.10
N TYR A 63 -20.05 -26.88 -8.20
CA TYR A 63 -20.30 -27.02 -6.76
C TYR A 63 -21.71 -26.56 -6.37
N THR A 64 -22.25 -25.53 -7.02
CA THR A 64 -23.62 -25.05 -6.78
C THR A 64 -24.69 -26.09 -7.17
N GLN A 65 -24.46 -26.87 -8.23
CA GLN A 65 -25.29 -28.03 -8.57
C GLN A 65 -25.16 -29.13 -7.50
N LEU A 66 -23.94 -29.45 -7.07
CA LEU A 66 -23.69 -30.46 -6.04
C LEU A 66 -24.33 -30.08 -4.70
N LEU A 67 -24.27 -28.81 -4.28
CA LEU A 67 -24.91 -28.36 -3.03
C LEU A 67 -26.44 -28.46 -3.09
N LYS A 68 -27.08 -28.25 -4.25
CA LYS A 68 -28.53 -28.48 -4.41
C LYS A 68 -28.94 -29.94 -4.17
N ILE A 69 -28.04 -30.89 -4.43
CA ILE A 69 -28.25 -32.34 -4.19
C ILE A 69 -27.82 -32.74 -2.77
N TYR A 70 -26.79 -32.09 -2.23
CA TYR A 70 -26.16 -32.39 -0.94
C TYR A 70 -26.11 -31.15 -0.01
N PRO A 71 -27.27 -30.56 0.38
CA PRO A 71 -27.34 -29.22 1.00
C PRO A 71 -26.69 -29.09 2.39
N THR A 72 -26.35 -30.22 3.02
CA THR A 72 -25.65 -30.28 4.31
C THR A 72 -24.15 -30.56 4.19
N ASN A 73 -23.58 -30.61 2.97
CA ASN A 73 -22.15 -30.83 2.77
C ASN A 73 -21.35 -29.52 2.99
N ALA A 74 -20.60 -29.45 4.08
CA ALA A 74 -19.75 -28.29 4.40
C ALA A 74 -18.52 -28.16 3.49
N ASN A 75 -18.00 -29.25 2.91
CA ASN A 75 -16.93 -29.16 1.91
C ASN A 75 -17.39 -28.40 0.65
N PHE A 76 -18.61 -28.67 0.17
CA PHE A 76 -19.15 -27.97 -0.99
C PHE A 76 -19.47 -26.50 -0.69
N LYS A 77 -19.92 -26.18 0.53
CA LYS A 77 -20.07 -24.78 0.96
C LYS A 77 -18.72 -24.06 1.07
N TYR A 78 -17.70 -24.73 1.62
CA TYR A 78 -16.32 -24.23 1.64
C TYR A 78 -15.82 -23.92 0.22
N ARG A 79 -15.91 -24.87 -0.72
CA ARG A 79 -15.49 -24.65 -2.12
C ARG A 79 -16.29 -23.54 -2.82
N ILE A 80 -17.59 -23.40 -2.55
CA ILE A 80 -18.39 -22.27 -3.07
C ILE A 80 -17.92 -20.94 -2.48
N GLY A 81 -17.60 -20.89 -1.19
CA GLY A 81 -16.98 -19.72 -0.56
C GLY A 81 -15.60 -19.38 -1.14
N GLN A 82 -14.78 -20.40 -1.38
CA GLN A 82 -13.47 -20.29 -2.04
C GLN A 82 -13.59 -19.82 -3.50
N CYS A 83 -14.69 -20.14 -4.20
CA CYS A 83 -14.98 -19.53 -5.50
C CYS A 83 -15.35 -18.05 -5.34
N TYR A 84 -16.39 -17.75 -4.54
CA TYR A 84 -16.93 -16.39 -4.45
C TYR A 84 -15.91 -15.35 -3.99
N ILE A 85 -15.03 -15.68 -3.04
CA ILE A 85 -14.01 -14.74 -2.54
C ILE A 85 -12.95 -14.35 -3.60
N ASN A 86 -12.82 -15.14 -4.67
CA ASN A 86 -11.88 -14.90 -5.77
C ASN A 86 -12.58 -14.46 -7.08
N ILE A 87 -13.88 -14.15 -7.04
CA ILE A 87 -14.65 -13.62 -8.19
C ILE A 87 -15.03 -12.18 -7.88
N SER A 88 -14.64 -11.22 -8.74
CA SER A 88 -15.04 -9.80 -8.59
C SER A 88 -16.56 -9.66 -8.49
N GLY A 89 -17.02 -8.69 -7.70
CA GLY A 89 -18.43 -8.40 -7.48
C GLY A 89 -19.17 -9.41 -6.60
N GLU A 90 -18.67 -10.65 -6.51
CA GLU A 90 -19.36 -11.74 -5.82
C GLU A 90 -18.77 -12.05 -4.43
N LYS A 91 -17.66 -11.38 -4.05
CA LYS A 91 -16.90 -11.63 -2.80
C LYS A 91 -17.72 -11.55 -1.50
N GLU A 92 -18.75 -10.71 -1.42
CA GLU A 92 -19.66 -10.65 -0.25
C GLU A 92 -20.38 -12.00 -0.02
N LYS A 93 -20.80 -12.66 -1.10
CA LYS A 93 -21.61 -13.88 -1.07
C LYS A 93 -20.88 -15.02 -0.33
N ALA A 94 -19.54 -15.01 -0.38
CA ALA A 94 -18.67 -15.99 0.25
C ALA A 94 -18.92 -16.15 1.76
N ILE A 95 -19.18 -15.06 2.49
CA ILE A 95 -19.36 -15.07 3.96
C ILE A 95 -20.43 -16.08 4.36
N SER A 96 -21.60 -16.04 3.72
CA SER A 96 -22.74 -16.89 4.08
C SER A 96 -22.46 -18.39 3.94
N TYR A 97 -21.66 -18.79 2.94
CA TYR A 97 -21.26 -20.17 2.73
C TYR A 97 -20.13 -20.60 3.67
N LEU A 98 -19.17 -19.71 3.94
CA LEU A 98 -18.04 -19.98 4.82
C LEU A 98 -18.47 -20.04 6.30
N GLU A 99 -19.32 -19.12 6.76
CA GLU A 99 -19.97 -19.18 8.09
C GLU A 99 -20.73 -20.49 8.28
N ASP A 100 -21.30 -21.09 7.24
CA ASP A 100 -22.00 -22.38 7.29
C ASP A 100 -21.06 -23.59 7.15
N ALA A 101 -19.90 -23.43 6.52
CA ALA A 101 -18.89 -24.47 6.36
C ALA A 101 -18.12 -24.72 7.67
N VAL A 102 -17.69 -23.65 8.36
CA VAL A 102 -16.89 -23.76 9.60
C VAL A 102 -17.66 -24.40 10.77
N LYS A 103 -19.00 -24.46 10.68
CA LYS A 103 -19.85 -25.18 11.65
C LYS A 103 -19.60 -26.70 11.66
N TYR A 104 -18.96 -27.25 10.62
CA TYR A 104 -18.70 -28.69 10.46
C TYR A 104 -17.31 -28.94 9.83
N ILE A 105 -16.24 -28.53 10.52
CA ILE A 105 -14.86 -28.85 10.11
C ILE A 105 -14.56 -30.35 10.36
N ASN A 106 -13.85 -31.00 9.44
CA ASN A 106 -13.31 -32.34 9.61
C ASN A 106 -11.78 -32.27 9.88
N PRO A 107 -11.30 -32.69 11.07
CA PRO A 107 -9.85 -32.77 11.33
C PRO A 107 -9.13 -33.81 10.46
N ASP A 108 -9.81 -34.88 10.04
CA ASP A 108 -9.29 -35.93 9.13
C ASP A 108 -9.59 -35.60 7.65
N TYR A 109 -9.64 -34.32 7.29
CA TYR A 109 -10.00 -33.85 5.93
C TYR A 109 -9.13 -34.47 4.84
N ARG A 110 -9.74 -34.76 3.68
CA ARG A 110 -9.02 -35.25 2.50
C ARG A 110 -9.46 -34.51 1.24
N GLU A 111 -8.56 -33.71 0.70
CA GLU A 111 -8.76 -33.01 -0.57
C GLU A 111 -8.98 -33.98 -1.75
N GLY A 112 -9.70 -33.55 -2.79
CA GLY A 112 -10.05 -34.41 -3.95
C GLY A 112 -10.98 -35.60 -3.62
N ASN A 113 -11.57 -35.67 -2.42
CA ASN A 113 -12.45 -36.77 -2.01
C ASN A 113 -13.94 -36.39 -2.13
N PHE A 114 -14.61 -36.86 -3.19
CA PHE A 114 -16.06 -36.68 -3.39
C PHE A 114 -16.94 -37.17 -2.21
N LYS A 115 -16.42 -38.04 -1.33
CA LYS A 115 -17.16 -38.52 -0.14
C LYS A 115 -17.00 -37.61 1.09
N GLU A 116 -16.14 -36.61 1.03
CA GLU A 116 -15.94 -35.64 2.11
C GLU A 116 -17.23 -34.82 2.33
N LYS A 117 -17.49 -34.50 3.60
CA LYS A 117 -18.68 -33.80 4.08
C LYS A 117 -18.37 -32.63 5.00
N GLY A 118 -17.24 -32.68 5.70
CA GLY A 118 -16.78 -31.57 6.53
C GLY A 118 -15.91 -30.61 5.73
N ALA A 119 -15.85 -29.36 6.17
CA ALA A 119 -14.90 -28.39 5.64
C ALA A 119 -13.47 -28.70 6.13
N PRO A 120 -12.41 -28.28 5.41
CA PRO A 120 -11.07 -28.22 5.98
C PRO A 120 -10.99 -27.13 7.05
N TYR A 121 -9.94 -27.17 7.88
CA TYR A 121 -9.67 -26.11 8.86
C TYR A 121 -9.46 -24.73 8.18
N ASP A 122 -8.96 -24.73 6.93
CA ASP A 122 -8.77 -23.56 6.07
C ASP A 122 -10.05 -22.76 5.79
N ALA A 123 -11.23 -23.35 5.98
CA ALA A 123 -12.48 -22.60 5.90
C ALA A 123 -12.53 -21.43 6.92
N LEU A 124 -11.78 -21.50 8.02
CA LEU A 124 -11.60 -20.36 8.94
C LEU A 124 -10.71 -19.26 8.33
N TYR A 125 -9.62 -19.60 7.66
CA TYR A 125 -8.75 -18.62 7.01
C TYR A 125 -9.51 -17.89 5.88
N TYR A 126 -10.21 -18.64 5.03
CA TYR A 126 -11.07 -18.06 4.00
C TYR A 126 -12.23 -17.24 4.58
N LEU A 127 -12.84 -17.65 5.70
CA LEU A 127 -13.87 -16.85 6.39
C LEU A 127 -13.28 -15.54 6.95
N ALA A 128 -12.09 -15.58 7.52
CA ALA A 128 -11.39 -14.39 8.01
C ALA A 128 -11.05 -13.41 6.87
N ASN A 129 -10.57 -13.93 5.73
CA ASN A 129 -10.37 -13.14 4.52
C ASN A 129 -11.70 -12.53 4.02
N ALA A 130 -12.78 -13.30 4.00
CA ALA A 130 -14.09 -12.80 3.58
C ALA A 130 -14.61 -11.69 4.51
N TYR A 131 -14.42 -11.81 5.82
CA TYR A 131 -14.69 -10.73 6.76
C TYR A 131 -13.78 -9.51 6.56
N ARG A 132 -12.48 -9.69 6.30
CA ARG A 132 -11.53 -8.59 6.01
C ARG A 132 -12.01 -7.79 4.80
N ILE A 133 -12.19 -8.46 3.66
CA ILE A 133 -12.60 -7.88 2.37
C ILE A 133 -13.89 -7.07 2.52
N ASN A 134 -14.87 -7.60 3.25
CA ASN A 134 -16.16 -6.92 3.49
C ASN A 134 -16.12 -5.95 4.69
N ASN A 135 -14.95 -5.42 5.06
CA ASN A 135 -14.74 -4.43 6.12
C ASN A 135 -15.21 -4.85 7.54
N GLN A 136 -15.49 -6.13 7.78
CA GLN A 136 -15.89 -6.69 9.09
C GLN A 136 -14.65 -7.02 9.94
N LEU A 137 -13.76 -6.03 10.09
CA LEU A 137 -12.39 -6.19 10.58
C LEU A 137 -12.29 -6.85 11.97
N ASP A 138 -13.22 -6.58 12.89
CA ASP A 138 -13.19 -7.19 14.22
C ASP A 138 -13.53 -8.69 14.18
N LYS A 139 -14.47 -9.12 13.32
CA LYS A 139 -14.72 -10.55 13.06
C LYS A 139 -13.54 -11.21 12.35
N ALA A 140 -12.89 -10.50 11.43
CA ALA A 140 -11.69 -10.99 10.74
C ALA A 140 -10.57 -11.27 11.75
N LEU A 141 -10.29 -10.30 12.63
CA LEU A 141 -9.31 -10.42 13.71
C LEU A 141 -9.62 -11.55 14.71
N GLU A 142 -10.90 -11.77 15.04
CA GLU A 142 -11.33 -12.93 15.84
C GLU A 142 -11.09 -14.26 15.10
N THR A 143 -11.47 -14.33 13.82
CA THR A 143 -11.42 -15.57 13.03
C THR A 143 -9.99 -15.96 12.64
N TYR A 144 -9.11 -15.00 12.32
CA TYR A 144 -7.68 -15.28 12.10
C TYR A 144 -7.00 -15.81 13.38
N ARG A 145 -7.38 -15.32 14.56
CA ARG A 145 -6.87 -15.84 15.84
C ARG A 145 -7.36 -17.27 16.08
N LEU A 146 -8.65 -17.54 15.85
CA LEU A 146 -9.23 -18.89 15.96
C LEU A 146 -8.61 -19.90 14.96
N PHE A 147 -8.18 -19.44 13.78
CA PHE A 147 -7.37 -20.25 12.84
C PHE A 147 -5.93 -20.43 13.35
N GLY A 148 -5.33 -19.42 13.96
CA GLY A 148 -3.99 -19.50 14.56
C GLY A 148 -3.87 -20.44 15.76
N GLU A 149 -4.97 -20.73 16.49
CA GLU A 149 -4.94 -21.57 17.70
C GLU A 149 -4.58 -23.04 17.45
N ASN A 150 -4.98 -23.62 16.32
CA ASN A 150 -4.74 -25.03 15.99
C ASN A 150 -4.11 -25.22 14.60
N ILE A 151 -3.43 -24.19 14.09
CA ILE A 151 -2.77 -24.18 12.78
C ILE A 151 -1.69 -25.27 12.67
N ASN A 152 -1.68 -26.03 11.58
CA ASN A 152 -0.62 -27.00 11.33
C ASN A 152 0.62 -26.28 10.75
N THR A 153 1.61 -26.02 11.59
CA THR A 153 2.85 -25.33 11.20
C THR A 153 3.77 -26.16 10.28
N GLU A 154 3.45 -27.42 9.97
CA GLU A 154 4.10 -28.19 8.90
C GLU A 154 3.50 -27.90 7.50
N VAL A 155 2.34 -27.22 7.45
CA VAL A 155 1.58 -26.95 6.21
C VAL A 155 1.43 -25.44 5.95
N TYR A 156 1.24 -24.63 6.99
CA TYR A 156 0.96 -23.19 6.86
C TYR A 156 2.03 -22.34 7.55
N ASP A 157 2.48 -21.28 6.88
CA ASP A 157 3.34 -20.28 7.49
C ASP A 157 2.52 -19.30 8.36
N THR A 158 2.83 -19.32 9.66
CA THR A 158 2.26 -18.39 10.64
C THR A 158 2.55 -16.91 10.34
N ALA A 159 3.60 -16.59 9.58
CA ALA A 159 3.89 -15.21 9.17
C ALA A 159 2.76 -14.62 8.31
N ILE A 160 2.16 -15.42 7.42
CA ILE A 160 1.04 -14.99 6.56
C ILE A 160 -0.19 -14.64 7.40
N VAL A 161 -0.54 -15.46 8.40
CA VAL A 161 -1.68 -15.18 9.29
C VAL A 161 -1.42 -13.94 10.16
N ASN A 162 -0.18 -13.76 10.64
CA ASN A 162 0.21 -12.56 11.38
C ASN A 162 0.22 -11.30 10.51
N LEU A 163 0.61 -11.39 9.24
CA LEU A 163 0.48 -10.32 8.24
C LEU A 163 -0.98 -9.91 8.09
N GLN A 164 -1.89 -10.86 7.83
CA GLN A 164 -3.32 -10.58 7.68
C GLN A 164 -3.94 -9.93 8.93
N ILE A 165 -3.55 -10.38 10.13
CA ILE A 165 -3.92 -9.73 11.40
C ILE A 165 -3.39 -8.28 11.46
N ARG A 166 -2.16 -8.03 10.99
CA ARG A 166 -1.58 -6.68 10.95
C ARG A 166 -2.27 -5.80 9.90
N SER A 167 -2.59 -6.32 8.71
CA SER A 167 -3.38 -5.61 7.69
C SER A 167 -4.73 -5.15 8.25
N CYS A 168 -5.47 -6.01 8.96
CA CYS A 168 -6.71 -5.60 9.64
C CYS A 168 -6.53 -4.52 10.74
N LEU A 169 -5.35 -4.40 11.35
CA LEU A 169 -5.05 -3.34 12.32
C LEU A 169 -4.65 -2.03 11.63
N ASN A 170 -3.83 -2.10 10.58
CA ASN A 170 -3.47 -0.97 9.74
C ASN A 170 -4.70 -0.38 9.03
N ALA A 171 -5.61 -1.23 8.54
CA ALA A 171 -6.91 -0.84 7.98
C ALA A 171 -7.72 0.01 8.95
N ARG A 172 -7.81 -0.39 10.23
CA ARG A 172 -8.49 0.37 11.28
C ARG A 172 -7.87 1.77 11.51
N GLU A 173 -6.58 1.95 11.28
CA GLU A 173 -5.95 3.28 11.34
C GLU A 173 -6.19 4.08 10.06
N LEU A 174 -5.96 3.51 8.87
CA LEU A 174 -6.10 4.22 7.60
C LEU A 174 -7.56 4.63 7.33
N MET A 175 -8.53 3.75 7.58
CA MET A 175 -9.96 4.06 7.49
C MET A 175 -10.44 5.10 8.52
N SER A 176 -9.66 5.38 9.58
CA SER A 176 -9.96 6.46 10.54
C SER A 176 -9.53 7.85 10.03
N LYS A 177 -8.74 7.91 8.96
CA LYS A 177 -8.21 9.13 8.31
C LYS A 177 -8.41 9.03 6.78
N PRO A 178 -9.65 8.88 6.29
CA PRO A 178 -9.91 8.66 4.87
C PRO A 178 -9.44 9.85 4.03
N LEU A 179 -8.83 9.55 2.89
CA LEU A 179 -8.60 10.51 1.82
C LEU A 179 -9.93 10.91 1.19
N PHE A 180 -9.98 12.15 0.71
CA PHE A 180 -11.08 12.61 -0.13
C PHE A 180 -10.69 12.37 -1.59
N ILE A 181 -11.23 11.31 -2.18
CA ILE A 181 -11.10 11.04 -3.62
C ILE A 181 -12.38 11.41 -4.36
N LYS A 182 -12.25 11.70 -5.65
CA LYS A 182 -13.35 11.85 -6.60
C LYS A 182 -13.16 10.85 -7.74
N GLU A 183 -14.13 9.96 -7.88
CA GLU A 183 -14.17 8.94 -8.92
C GLU A 183 -14.97 9.46 -10.11
N THR A 184 -14.40 9.41 -11.32
CA THR A 184 -15.07 9.80 -12.56
C THR A 184 -15.01 8.65 -13.56
N ASN A 185 -16.12 7.93 -13.71
CA ASN A 185 -16.26 6.87 -14.72
C ASN A 185 -16.03 7.45 -16.14
N LEU A 186 -15.31 6.74 -17.01
CA LEU A 186 -15.01 7.24 -18.37
C LEU A 186 -16.19 7.19 -19.35
N GLY A 187 -17.29 6.51 -18.99
CA GLY A 187 -18.55 6.50 -19.73
C GLY A 187 -18.69 5.37 -20.75
N ASP A 188 -19.88 5.31 -21.35
CA ASP A 188 -20.37 4.33 -22.35
C ASP A 188 -19.60 4.30 -23.69
N MET A 189 -18.56 5.11 -23.83
CA MET A 189 -17.63 5.12 -24.96
C MET A 189 -16.35 4.31 -24.69
N ILE A 190 -16.07 3.99 -23.43
CA ILE A 190 -14.88 3.24 -22.99
C ILE A 190 -15.30 1.97 -22.25
N ASN A 191 -16.28 2.08 -21.34
CA ASN A 191 -16.80 1.00 -20.51
C ASN A 191 -18.08 0.42 -21.14
N GLU A 192 -18.21 -0.91 -21.16
CA GLU A 192 -19.35 -1.67 -21.68
C GLU A 192 -19.94 -2.59 -20.59
N SER A 193 -20.37 -3.81 -20.91
CA SER A 193 -20.99 -4.75 -19.97
C SER A 193 -20.03 -5.76 -19.34
N ASN A 194 -18.74 -5.71 -19.69
CA ASN A 194 -17.76 -6.75 -19.36
C ASN A 194 -16.79 -6.21 -18.28
N SER A 195 -15.53 -6.68 -18.26
CA SER A 195 -14.46 -6.03 -17.51
C SER A 195 -13.56 -5.28 -18.48
N GLU A 196 -13.35 -3.99 -18.23
CA GLU A 196 -12.38 -3.12 -18.91
C GLU A 196 -11.26 -2.74 -17.91
N PHE A 197 -10.06 -3.27 -18.14
CA PHE A 197 -8.99 -3.34 -17.14
C PHE A 197 -7.60 -3.00 -17.69
N ASN A 198 -6.64 -2.84 -16.77
CA ASN A 198 -5.26 -2.43 -17.04
C ASN A 198 -5.13 -1.14 -17.91
N PRO A 199 -5.76 -0.01 -17.54
CA PRO A 199 -5.76 1.20 -18.35
C PRO A 199 -4.40 1.93 -18.36
N VAL A 200 -3.74 1.99 -19.51
CA VAL A 200 -2.52 2.78 -19.72
C VAL A 200 -2.83 4.02 -20.58
N VAL A 201 -2.35 5.19 -20.15
CA VAL A 201 -2.76 6.50 -20.69
C VAL A 201 -1.54 7.38 -20.92
N SER A 202 -1.49 8.11 -22.05
CA SER A 202 -0.45 9.09 -22.35
C SER A 202 -0.43 10.29 -21.38
N ASP A 203 0.71 10.98 -21.25
CA ASP A 203 0.87 12.19 -20.41
C ASP A 203 -0.16 13.29 -20.68
N ASP A 204 -0.67 13.38 -21.90
CA ASP A 204 -1.64 14.40 -22.34
C ASP A 204 -3.11 13.92 -22.27
N GLU A 205 -3.35 12.71 -21.76
CA GLU A 205 -4.65 12.03 -21.68
C GLU A 205 -5.42 11.96 -23.02
N ASN A 206 -4.72 12.01 -24.16
CA ASN A 206 -5.31 11.89 -25.49
C ASN A 206 -5.24 10.48 -26.09
N LEU A 207 -4.51 9.54 -25.49
CA LEU A 207 -4.49 8.12 -25.87
C LEU A 207 -4.72 7.26 -24.61
N ILE A 208 -5.66 6.33 -24.70
CA ILE A 208 -5.82 5.22 -23.74
C ILE A 208 -5.68 3.88 -24.49
N VAL A 209 -4.97 2.94 -23.88
CA VAL A 209 -4.92 1.52 -24.27
C VAL A 209 -5.31 0.69 -23.05
N TYR A 210 -6.15 -0.32 -23.22
CA TYR A 210 -6.69 -1.12 -22.13
C TYR A 210 -7.00 -2.55 -22.60
N ALA A 211 -7.15 -3.48 -21.65
CA ALA A 211 -7.68 -4.82 -21.91
C ALA A 211 -9.20 -4.82 -21.69
N LYS A 212 -9.93 -5.62 -22.47
CA LYS A 212 -11.36 -5.89 -22.30
C LYS A 212 -11.59 -7.40 -22.39
N SER A 213 -12.24 -7.98 -21.39
CA SER A 213 -12.62 -9.39 -21.47
C SER A 213 -13.77 -9.61 -22.44
N GLU A 214 -13.55 -10.48 -23.42
CA GLU A 214 -14.56 -10.97 -24.36
C GLU A 214 -14.85 -12.45 -24.08
N ALA A 215 -15.90 -13.01 -24.69
CA ALA A 215 -16.43 -14.33 -24.34
C ALA A 215 -15.47 -15.54 -24.56
N PHE A 216 -14.29 -15.32 -25.14
CA PHE A 216 -13.32 -16.38 -25.48
C PHE A 216 -11.83 -15.98 -25.35
N TYR A 217 -11.52 -14.71 -25.07
CA TYR A 217 -10.15 -14.14 -25.03
C TYR A 217 -10.20 -12.73 -24.42
N ASP A 218 -9.05 -12.19 -23.99
CA ASP A 218 -8.93 -10.77 -23.65
C ASP A 218 -8.49 -9.92 -24.88
N ALA A 219 -9.26 -8.89 -25.20
CA ALA A 219 -9.03 -7.98 -26.31
C ALA A 219 -8.21 -6.75 -25.87
N ILE A 220 -7.15 -6.40 -26.60
CA ILE A 220 -6.47 -5.12 -26.42
C ILE A 220 -7.19 -4.06 -27.25
N LEU A 221 -7.68 -3.01 -26.59
CA LEU A 221 -8.39 -1.90 -27.20
C LEU A 221 -7.60 -0.60 -27.05
N TYR A 222 -7.73 0.32 -28.01
CA TYR A 222 -7.30 1.72 -27.84
C TYR A 222 -8.36 2.72 -28.29
N SER A 223 -8.37 3.88 -27.63
CA SER A 223 -9.21 5.04 -28.00
C SER A 223 -8.39 6.32 -27.99
N ILE A 224 -8.75 7.25 -28.87
CA ILE A 224 -8.10 8.57 -29.00
C ILE A 224 -9.09 9.65 -28.55
N ARG A 225 -8.64 10.52 -27.65
CA ARG A 225 -9.41 11.69 -27.21
C ARG A 225 -9.21 12.85 -28.19
N THR A 226 -10.30 13.46 -28.64
CA THR A 226 -10.27 14.71 -29.41
C THR A 226 -11.35 15.65 -28.89
N ASN A 227 -10.99 16.93 -28.70
CA ASN A 227 -11.89 17.95 -28.13
C ASN A 227 -12.58 17.49 -26.82
N GLY A 228 -11.85 16.77 -25.96
CA GLY A 228 -12.31 16.23 -24.69
C GLY A 228 -13.09 14.91 -24.74
N LYS A 229 -13.48 14.42 -25.94
CA LYS A 229 -14.25 13.18 -26.13
C LYS A 229 -13.39 12.03 -26.65
N TRP A 230 -13.59 10.84 -26.10
CA TRP A 230 -13.03 9.59 -26.63
C TRP A 230 -13.65 9.21 -27.99
N SER A 231 -12.88 8.54 -28.83
CA SER A 231 -13.40 7.82 -30.00
C SER A 231 -14.02 6.49 -29.57
N ALA A 232 -14.79 5.85 -30.45
CA ALA A 232 -15.06 4.42 -30.30
C ALA A 232 -13.73 3.65 -30.22
N PRO A 233 -13.62 2.61 -29.38
CA PRO A 233 -12.40 1.84 -29.23
C PRO A 233 -12.11 0.98 -30.47
N LEU A 234 -10.83 0.78 -30.76
CA LEU A 234 -10.33 -0.05 -31.85
C LEU A 234 -9.56 -1.24 -31.30
N ASN A 235 -9.94 -2.45 -31.72
CA ASN A 235 -9.28 -3.70 -31.34
C ASN A 235 -7.91 -3.80 -32.02
N MET A 236 -6.88 -4.10 -31.23
CA MET A 236 -5.48 -4.12 -31.64
C MET A 236 -4.96 -5.52 -31.98
N ASN A 237 -5.65 -6.61 -31.62
CA ASN A 237 -5.09 -7.96 -31.67
C ASN A 237 -4.64 -8.35 -33.11
N GLU A 238 -5.39 -7.94 -34.14
CA GLU A 238 -4.99 -8.12 -35.55
C GLU A 238 -3.77 -7.28 -35.96
N LEU A 239 -3.65 -6.05 -35.45
CA LEU A 239 -2.53 -5.13 -35.73
C LEU A 239 -1.23 -5.61 -35.06
N LEU A 240 -1.35 -6.02 -33.81
CA LEU A 240 -0.29 -6.62 -32.99
C LEU A 240 0.12 -8.02 -33.49
N ARG A 241 -0.76 -8.67 -34.26
CA ARG A 241 -0.66 -10.05 -34.77
C ARG A 241 -0.51 -11.08 -33.66
N VAL A 242 -1.47 -11.07 -32.74
CA VAL A 242 -1.47 -11.93 -31.55
C VAL A 242 -2.76 -12.76 -31.47
N ASP A 243 -2.59 -14.03 -31.10
CA ASP A 243 -3.62 -15.07 -30.96
C ASP A 243 -3.66 -15.67 -29.54
N LYS A 244 -3.10 -14.94 -28.57
CA LYS A 244 -2.97 -15.29 -27.15
C LYS A 244 -3.15 -14.09 -26.24
N ASP A 245 -3.39 -14.33 -24.96
CA ASP A 245 -3.66 -13.27 -23.98
C ASP A 245 -2.43 -12.37 -23.77
N LEU A 246 -2.70 -11.08 -23.79
CA LEU A 246 -1.78 -9.98 -23.52
C LEU A 246 -2.47 -8.94 -22.65
N PHE A 247 -1.68 -8.20 -21.88
CA PHE A 247 -2.16 -7.07 -21.10
C PHE A 247 -1.19 -5.89 -21.27
N PRO A 248 -1.70 -4.66 -21.47
CA PRO A 248 -0.85 -3.48 -21.51
C PRO A 248 -0.25 -3.21 -20.13
N THR A 249 0.93 -2.59 -20.09
CA THR A 249 1.63 -2.25 -18.83
C THR A 249 2.03 -0.77 -18.78
N SER A 250 2.55 -0.22 -19.89
CA SER A 250 2.82 1.22 -19.98
C SER A 250 2.88 1.74 -21.41
N LEU A 251 2.81 3.07 -21.55
CA LEU A 251 3.12 3.81 -22.77
C LEU A 251 4.38 4.66 -22.54
N SER A 252 5.15 4.92 -23.60
CA SER A 252 6.16 6.00 -23.60
C SER A 252 5.49 7.37 -23.45
N LYS A 253 6.23 8.36 -22.92
CA LYS A 253 5.77 9.75 -22.76
C LYS A 253 5.09 10.36 -23.99
N ASP A 254 5.58 9.99 -25.18
CA ASP A 254 5.09 10.50 -26.46
C ASP A 254 4.00 9.63 -27.11
N GLY A 255 3.48 8.64 -26.39
CA GLY A 255 2.41 7.73 -26.79
C GLY A 255 2.77 6.71 -27.87
N LYS A 256 4.05 6.61 -28.28
CA LYS A 256 4.44 5.81 -29.46
C LYS A 256 4.95 4.41 -29.17
N THR A 257 5.48 4.10 -28.00
CA THR A 257 5.87 2.72 -27.66
C THR A 257 4.98 2.20 -26.54
N LEU A 258 4.23 1.15 -26.84
CA LEU A 258 3.37 0.42 -25.91
C LEU A 258 4.14 -0.80 -25.38
N TYR A 259 4.17 -0.97 -24.07
CA TYR A 259 4.67 -2.16 -23.39
C TYR A 259 3.48 -3.05 -23.00
N LEU A 260 3.63 -4.35 -23.24
CA LEU A 260 2.64 -5.39 -22.96
C LEU A 260 3.34 -6.55 -22.25
N TYR A 261 2.63 -7.32 -21.43
CA TYR A 261 3.10 -8.62 -20.96
C TYR A 261 2.13 -9.75 -21.34
N SER A 262 2.63 -10.98 -21.42
CA SER A 262 1.85 -12.20 -21.64
C SER A 262 2.08 -13.16 -20.47
N SER A 263 0.99 -13.75 -19.97
CA SER A 263 0.99 -14.88 -19.03
C SER A 263 0.77 -16.23 -19.72
N ALA A 264 0.52 -16.23 -21.04
CA ALA A 264 0.23 -17.43 -21.82
C ALA A 264 1.38 -18.45 -21.74
N GLU A 265 1.05 -19.73 -21.86
CA GLU A 265 2.00 -20.85 -21.66
C GLU A 265 2.71 -20.86 -20.29
N TYR A 266 2.31 -19.97 -19.36
CA TYR A 266 2.97 -19.67 -18.09
C TYR A 266 4.41 -19.16 -18.26
N ASP A 267 4.71 -18.46 -19.37
CA ASP A 267 6.07 -18.01 -19.71
C ASP A 267 6.50 -16.69 -19.04
N GLY A 268 5.58 -15.73 -18.87
CA GLY A 268 5.87 -14.42 -18.25
C GLY A 268 6.81 -13.58 -19.10
N ILE A 269 6.34 -13.12 -20.26
CA ILE A 269 7.15 -12.38 -21.25
C ILE A 269 6.64 -10.96 -21.50
N ILE A 270 7.56 -10.00 -21.46
CA ILE A 270 7.36 -8.58 -21.82
C ILE A 270 7.64 -8.35 -23.32
N TYR A 271 6.70 -7.68 -23.99
CA TYR A 271 6.73 -7.29 -25.38
C TYR A 271 6.62 -5.76 -25.54
N THR A 272 7.01 -5.26 -26.72
CA THR A 272 6.70 -3.89 -27.16
C THR A 272 6.02 -3.84 -28.53
N SER A 273 5.19 -2.82 -28.75
CA SER A 273 4.73 -2.39 -30.06
C SER A 273 5.04 -0.90 -30.25
N ASP A 274 5.36 -0.50 -31.47
CA ASP A 274 5.62 0.90 -31.83
C ASP A 274 4.50 1.41 -32.76
N PHE A 275 4.03 2.64 -32.52
CA PHE A 275 3.08 3.35 -33.37
C PHE A 275 3.83 4.19 -34.41
N ASP A 276 3.76 3.77 -35.68
CA ASP A 276 4.43 4.44 -36.80
C ASP A 276 3.53 4.44 -38.05
N ASN A 277 3.70 5.44 -38.92
CA ASN A 277 2.89 5.66 -40.13
C ASN A 277 1.36 5.63 -39.91
N GLY A 278 0.89 5.90 -38.68
CA GLY A 278 -0.53 5.91 -38.31
C GLY A 278 -1.11 4.58 -37.85
N THR A 279 -0.29 3.55 -37.61
CA THR A 279 -0.74 2.25 -37.07
C THR A 279 0.21 1.73 -35.99
N TRP A 280 -0.31 0.90 -35.10
CA TRP A 280 0.50 0.02 -34.27
C TRP A 280 1.16 -1.06 -35.13
N ASN A 281 2.40 -1.43 -34.79
CA ASN A 281 3.15 -2.50 -35.43
C ASN A 281 2.96 -3.85 -34.70
N PRO A 282 3.28 -4.98 -35.35
CA PRO A 282 3.33 -6.28 -34.68
C PRO A 282 4.29 -6.28 -33.49
N ILE A 283 3.97 -7.05 -32.45
CA ILE A 283 4.74 -7.10 -31.20
C ILE A 283 6.17 -7.63 -31.39
N LYS A 284 7.09 -7.12 -30.58
CA LYS A 284 8.49 -7.51 -30.49
C LYS A 284 8.78 -7.97 -29.06
N LYS A 285 9.40 -9.13 -28.87
CA LYS A 285 9.87 -9.57 -27.55
C LYS A 285 11.09 -8.72 -27.13
N LEU A 286 11.14 -8.24 -25.89
CA LEU A 286 12.35 -7.58 -25.35
C LEU A 286 13.51 -8.58 -25.16
N ASN A 287 14.74 -8.08 -25.16
CA ASN A 287 15.95 -8.91 -25.15
C ASN A 287 16.15 -9.72 -23.85
N ASP A 288 17.11 -10.64 -23.88
CA ASP A 288 17.36 -11.65 -22.82
C ASP A 288 17.85 -11.07 -21.48
N ASN A 289 18.16 -9.76 -21.37
CA ASN A 289 18.38 -9.10 -20.08
C ASN A 289 17.07 -8.82 -19.33
N ILE A 290 16.00 -8.55 -20.10
CA ILE A 290 14.65 -8.39 -19.59
C ILE A 290 14.01 -9.77 -19.50
N ASN A 291 13.74 -10.41 -20.63
CA ASN A 291 12.99 -11.67 -20.68
C ASN A 291 13.91 -12.88 -20.54
N THR A 292 13.84 -13.56 -19.41
CA THR A 292 14.76 -14.63 -19.03
C THR A 292 14.10 -16.01 -19.17
N LYS A 293 14.14 -16.79 -18.10
CA LYS A 293 13.51 -18.12 -17.90
C LYS A 293 12.77 -18.17 -16.55
N PHE A 294 12.53 -16.99 -16.00
CA PHE A 294 11.77 -16.68 -14.80
C PHE A 294 10.53 -15.91 -15.26
N TRP A 295 9.59 -15.69 -14.36
CA TRP A 295 8.44 -14.85 -14.67
C TRP A 295 8.89 -13.38 -14.75
N GLU A 296 8.53 -12.70 -15.83
CA GLU A 296 8.60 -11.25 -15.97
C GLU A 296 7.22 -10.69 -16.34
N SER A 297 6.68 -9.80 -15.51
CA SER A 297 5.31 -9.25 -15.63
C SER A 297 5.31 -7.74 -15.89
N HIS A 298 4.66 -6.94 -15.04
CA HIS A 298 4.30 -5.57 -15.35
C HIS A 298 5.52 -4.68 -15.58
N ALA A 299 5.56 -3.95 -16.70
CA ALA A 299 6.71 -3.11 -17.10
C ALA A 299 6.34 -1.64 -17.40
N ALA A 300 6.99 -0.71 -16.69
CA ALA A 300 6.90 0.74 -16.88
C ALA A 300 8.22 1.35 -17.37
N VAL A 301 8.14 2.10 -18.47
CA VAL A 301 9.27 2.87 -19.00
C VAL A 301 9.34 4.26 -18.33
N SER A 302 10.55 4.79 -18.11
CA SER A 302 10.72 6.20 -17.70
C SER A 302 10.35 7.16 -18.82
N HIS A 303 9.98 8.39 -18.45
CA HIS A 303 9.53 9.42 -19.38
C HIS A 303 10.65 9.92 -20.32
N ASP A 304 11.93 9.68 -19.96
CA ASP A 304 13.10 9.87 -20.83
C ASP A 304 13.44 8.66 -21.74
N ASN A 305 12.68 7.57 -21.65
CA ASN A 305 12.87 6.26 -22.30
C ASN A 305 14.19 5.52 -21.96
N ARG A 306 14.91 5.90 -20.89
CA ARG A 306 16.22 5.32 -20.53
C ARG A 306 16.18 4.25 -19.44
N LYS A 307 15.08 4.10 -18.70
CA LYS A 307 14.90 3.05 -17.69
C LYS A 307 13.65 2.23 -18.01
N LEU A 308 13.70 0.94 -17.69
CA LEU A 308 12.54 0.06 -17.63
C LEU A 308 12.46 -0.50 -16.22
N TYR A 309 11.42 -0.14 -15.49
CA TYR A 309 11.07 -0.76 -14.22
C TYR A 309 10.12 -1.90 -14.51
N PHE A 310 10.36 -3.09 -13.96
CA PHE A 310 9.50 -4.25 -14.22
C PHE A 310 9.56 -5.28 -13.10
N THR A 311 8.52 -6.11 -12.97
CA THR A 311 8.39 -7.11 -11.91
C THR A 311 8.89 -8.48 -12.36
N SER A 312 9.58 -9.21 -11.47
CA SER A 312 10.22 -10.49 -11.82
C SER A 312 10.46 -11.40 -10.61
N ASN A 313 10.36 -12.72 -10.82
CA ASN A 313 10.74 -13.75 -9.82
C ASN A 313 12.16 -14.33 -10.02
N ARG A 314 13.03 -13.58 -10.71
CA ARG A 314 14.42 -13.98 -10.97
C ARG A 314 15.24 -14.18 -9.70
N LYS A 315 16.17 -15.14 -9.73
CA LYS A 315 17.03 -15.47 -8.58
C LYS A 315 17.69 -14.22 -7.97
N GLY A 316 17.34 -13.92 -6.72
CA GLY A 316 17.80 -12.73 -6.00
C GLY A 316 16.68 -11.77 -5.61
N THR A 317 15.41 -12.20 -5.69
CA THR A 317 14.27 -11.58 -5.02
C THR A 317 14.43 -11.55 -3.50
N TYR A 318 13.77 -10.60 -2.84
CA TYR A 318 13.51 -10.64 -1.40
C TYR A 318 12.25 -11.46 -1.08
N GLY A 319 11.26 -11.44 -1.97
CA GLY A 319 10.04 -12.22 -1.86
C GLY A 319 9.76 -13.07 -3.10
N GLY A 320 8.50 -13.07 -3.56
CA GLY A 320 8.05 -13.88 -4.69
C GLY A 320 8.20 -13.15 -6.04
N LEU A 321 7.73 -11.91 -6.11
CA LEU A 321 7.89 -10.99 -7.24
C LEU A 321 8.47 -9.69 -6.71
N ASP A 322 9.61 -9.26 -7.26
CA ASP A 322 10.32 -8.04 -6.88
C ASP A 322 10.33 -7.06 -8.07
N ILE A 323 10.41 -5.75 -7.81
CA ILE A 323 10.64 -4.74 -8.84
C ILE A 323 12.15 -4.63 -9.14
N TYR A 324 12.47 -4.74 -10.43
CA TYR A 324 13.79 -4.53 -11.01
C TYR A 324 13.81 -3.27 -11.88
N VAL A 325 15.00 -2.71 -12.12
CA VAL A 325 15.24 -1.65 -13.09
C VAL A 325 16.34 -2.03 -14.07
N SER A 326 16.06 -1.94 -15.37
CA SER A 326 17.06 -1.98 -16.45
C SER A 326 17.31 -0.57 -16.98
N LYS A 327 18.51 -0.36 -17.53
CA LYS A 327 18.92 0.87 -18.21
C LYS A 327 19.08 0.59 -19.70
N ARG A 328 18.53 1.45 -20.56
CA ARG A 328 18.71 1.38 -22.02
C ARG A 328 20.09 1.90 -22.40
N ASP A 329 20.76 1.20 -23.30
CA ASP A 329 22.08 1.59 -23.79
C ASP A 329 22.00 2.56 -24.99
N THR A 330 23.16 2.89 -25.57
CA THR A 330 23.27 3.80 -26.73
C THR A 330 22.92 3.15 -28.07
N ALA A 331 22.77 1.83 -28.14
CA ALA A 331 22.24 1.13 -29.32
C ALA A 331 20.69 1.08 -29.29
N GLY A 332 20.09 1.26 -28.11
CA GLY A 332 18.66 1.20 -27.87
C GLY A 332 18.20 -0.09 -27.19
N ASP A 333 19.15 -0.98 -26.84
CA ASP A 333 18.93 -2.25 -26.17
C ASP A 333 18.82 -2.08 -24.65
N TRP A 334 18.09 -2.98 -23.98
CA TRP A 334 18.03 -3.03 -22.52
C TRP A 334 19.25 -3.77 -21.96
N GLY A 335 19.95 -3.14 -21.00
CA GLY A 335 21.03 -3.76 -20.24
C GLY A 335 20.52 -4.69 -19.13
N SER A 336 21.45 -5.36 -18.45
CA SER A 336 21.12 -6.25 -17.31
C SER A 336 20.38 -5.49 -16.21
N ALA A 337 19.32 -6.10 -15.66
CA ALA A 337 18.46 -5.45 -14.67
C ALA A 337 18.98 -5.60 -13.23
N GLU A 338 18.84 -4.53 -12.44
CA GLU A 338 19.23 -4.39 -11.04
C GLU A 338 17.96 -4.47 -10.17
N ASN A 339 17.99 -5.22 -9.04
CA ASN A 339 16.88 -5.23 -8.08
C ASN A 339 16.81 -3.87 -7.36
N LEU A 340 15.62 -3.28 -7.16
CA LEU A 340 15.49 -1.97 -6.49
C LEU A 340 15.88 -1.96 -5.00
N GLY A 341 16.08 -3.13 -4.40
CA GLY A 341 16.55 -3.28 -3.03
C GLY A 341 15.42 -3.27 -1.99
N PRO A 342 15.76 -3.58 -0.72
CA PRO A 342 14.81 -3.90 0.35
C PRO A 342 14.08 -2.68 0.93
N VAL A 343 14.16 -1.53 0.25
CA VAL A 343 13.36 -0.33 0.55
C VAL A 343 12.06 -0.35 -0.27
N ILE A 344 12.15 -0.75 -1.54
CA ILE A 344 10.97 -0.92 -2.42
C ILE A 344 10.43 -2.35 -2.33
N ASN A 345 11.32 -3.34 -2.42
CA ASN A 345 10.96 -4.75 -2.42
C ASN A 345 10.89 -5.30 -1.00
N SER A 346 9.92 -6.18 -0.73
CA SER A 346 9.65 -6.76 0.58
C SER A 346 9.89 -8.28 0.57
N ILE A 347 9.57 -8.97 1.67
CA ILE A 347 9.57 -10.45 1.70
C ILE A 347 8.32 -11.07 1.05
N TYR A 348 7.47 -10.26 0.42
CA TYR A 348 6.21 -10.67 -0.20
C TYR A 348 6.24 -10.37 -1.72
N ASN A 349 5.13 -9.97 -2.34
CA ASN A 349 5.13 -9.62 -3.75
C ASN A 349 4.94 -8.11 -3.92
N GLU A 350 5.75 -7.53 -4.78
CA GLU A 350 5.54 -6.23 -5.41
C GLU A 350 5.10 -6.44 -6.88
N GLU A 351 4.11 -5.67 -7.32
CA GLU A 351 3.58 -5.70 -8.69
C GLU A 351 3.20 -4.28 -9.19
N SER A 352 2.90 -4.15 -10.48
CA SER A 352 2.37 -2.93 -11.10
C SER A 352 3.18 -1.62 -10.85
N PRO A 353 4.52 -1.59 -11.07
CA PRO A 353 5.31 -0.37 -10.95
C PRO A 353 4.93 0.67 -12.02
N PHE A 354 4.74 1.92 -11.62
CA PHE A 354 4.47 3.09 -12.45
C PHE A 354 5.24 4.33 -11.97
N LEU A 355 5.39 5.35 -12.82
CA LEU A 355 6.10 6.58 -12.50
C LEU A 355 5.20 7.82 -12.65
N SER A 356 5.41 8.83 -11.80
CA SER A 356 4.95 10.21 -12.04
C SER A 356 5.61 10.80 -13.29
N SER A 357 4.97 11.81 -13.90
CA SER A 357 5.40 12.43 -15.17
C SER A 357 6.76 13.14 -15.14
N ASP A 358 7.40 13.23 -13.96
CA ASP A 358 8.73 13.77 -13.71
C ASP A 358 9.79 12.70 -13.36
N ASP A 359 9.44 11.41 -13.45
CA ASP A 359 10.24 10.23 -13.08
C ASP A 359 10.70 10.16 -11.60
N LYS A 360 10.17 11.02 -10.70
CA LYS A 360 10.60 11.06 -9.28
C LYS A 360 9.71 10.30 -8.30
N THR A 361 8.51 9.87 -8.63
CA THR A 361 7.67 9.08 -7.72
C THR A 361 7.32 7.75 -8.36
N LEU A 362 7.78 6.66 -7.75
CA LEU A 362 7.43 5.28 -8.09
C LEU A 362 6.16 4.90 -7.33
N PHE A 363 5.07 4.70 -8.06
CA PHE A 363 3.86 4.04 -7.57
C PHE A 363 3.98 2.55 -7.84
N PHE A 364 3.52 1.69 -6.93
CA PHE A 364 3.53 0.23 -7.11
C PHE A 364 2.57 -0.44 -6.13
N SER A 365 2.10 -1.64 -6.41
CA SER A 365 1.30 -2.43 -5.47
C SER A 365 2.16 -3.43 -4.71
N SER A 366 1.89 -3.66 -3.42
CA SER A 366 2.67 -4.59 -2.58
C SER A 366 1.81 -5.33 -1.55
N ARG A 367 2.17 -6.60 -1.31
CA ARG A 367 1.70 -7.43 -0.19
C ARG A 367 2.49 -7.21 1.12
N GLY A 368 3.53 -6.39 1.09
CA GLY A 368 4.36 -6.00 2.23
C GLY A 368 4.13 -4.57 2.70
N HIS A 369 5.14 -3.98 3.36
CA HIS A 369 5.10 -2.62 3.92
C HIS A 369 3.92 -2.41 4.90
N PHE A 370 3.44 -1.17 5.06
CA PHE A 370 2.29 -0.84 5.91
C PHE A 370 0.96 -1.11 5.15
N ASN A 371 0.70 -2.38 4.85
CA ASN A 371 -0.46 -2.88 4.11
C ASN A 371 -1.78 -2.84 4.93
N MET A 372 -2.95 -2.70 4.30
CA MET A 372 -4.28 -2.83 4.94
C MET A 372 -5.19 -3.91 4.34
N GLY A 373 -4.97 -4.32 3.10
CA GLY A 373 -5.74 -5.35 2.41
C GLY A 373 -4.95 -6.65 2.20
N GLY A 374 -4.73 -7.00 0.93
CA GLY A 374 -3.86 -8.06 0.47
C GLY A 374 -2.71 -7.45 -0.32
N TYR A 375 -2.90 -7.08 -1.59
CA TYR A 375 -2.10 -6.03 -2.24
C TYR A 375 -2.66 -4.64 -1.89
N ASP A 376 -1.77 -3.67 -1.67
CA ASP A 376 -2.08 -2.26 -1.48
C ASP A 376 -1.22 -1.42 -2.45
N VAL A 377 -1.73 -0.31 -2.97
CA VAL A 377 -0.93 0.70 -3.69
C VAL A 377 -0.06 1.49 -2.70
N PHE A 378 1.23 1.58 -2.99
CA PHE A 378 2.21 2.41 -2.31
C PHE A 378 2.83 3.42 -3.27
N TYR A 379 3.44 4.47 -2.72
CA TYR A 379 4.30 5.38 -3.47
C TYR A 379 5.61 5.64 -2.73
N SER A 380 6.68 5.85 -3.48
CA SER A 380 8.01 6.22 -2.98
C SER A 380 8.64 7.30 -3.84
N THR A 381 9.31 8.27 -3.23
CA THR A 381 9.91 9.41 -3.94
C THR A 381 11.43 9.26 -4.02
N LEU A 382 11.98 9.49 -5.22
CA LEU A 382 13.39 9.56 -5.53
C LEU A 382 13.98 10.85 -4.95
N LEU A 383 14.84 10.69 -3.96
CA LEU A 383 15.52 11.78 -3.24
C LEU A 383 16.65 12.39 -4.09
N GLU A 384 17.09 13.60 -3.75
CA GLU A 384 18.18 14.31 -4.46
C GLU A 384 19.50 13.51 -4.52
N ASN A 385 19.67 12.53 -3.62
CA ASN A 385 20.83 11.64 -3.54
C ASN A 385 20.75 10.41 -4.49
N GLY A 386 19.63 10.22 -5.21
CA GLY A 386 19.43 9.14 -6.17
C GLY A 386 18.79 7.86 -5.61
N GLU A 387 18.35 7.84 -4.35
CA GLU A 387 17.67 6.69 -3.72
C GLU A 387 16.18 6.92 -3.55
N TRP A 388 15.44 5.82 -3.41
CA TRP A 388 14.01 5.81 -3.09
C TRP A 388 13.76 6.03 -1.59
N SER A 389 12.71 6.79 -1.25
CA SER A 389 12.20 6.89 0.12
C SER A 389 11.58 5.57 0.60
N VAL A 390 11.36 5.43 1.90
CA VAL A 390 10.44 4.42 2.44
C VAL A 390 9.08 4.55 1.72
N PRO A 391 8.46 3.46 1.25
CA PRO A 391 7.15 3.48 0.63
C PRO A 391 6.05 3.89 1.61
N LEU A 392 5.18 4.79 1.17
CA LEU A 392 4.00 5.23 1.92
C LEU A 392 2.74 4.61 1.30
N ASN A 393 1.86 4.10 2.16
CA ASN A 393 0.56 3.56 1.74
C ASN A 393 -0.25 4.69 1.09
N ALA A 394 -0.81 4.46 -0.10
CA ALA A 394 -1.56 5.47 -0.84
C ALA A 394 -2.91 5.84 -0.17
N GLY A 395 -3.38 5.05 0.80
CA GLY A 395 -4.43 5.40 1.75
C GLY A 395 -5.85 5.01 1.32
N TYR A 396 -6.70 4.75 2.32
CA TYR A 396 -8.12 4.49 2.11
C TYR A 396 -8.85 5.78 1.69
N PRO A 397 -9.75 5.79 0.69
CA PRO A 397 -10.31 4.63 -0.02
C PRO A 397 -9.71 4.39 -1.42
N LEU A 398 -8.48 4.86 -1.71
CA LEU A 398 -7.77 4.40 -2.92
C LEU A 398 -7.33 2.94 -2.74
N ASN A 399 -6.78 2.63 -1.57
CA ASN A 399 -6.62 1.26 -1.09
C ASN A 399 -7.87 0.82 -0.31
N SER A 400 -8.20 -0.45 -0.43
CA SER A 400 -9.33 -1.11 0.20
C SER A 400 -8.86 -2.15 1.23
N THR A 401 -9.81 -2.94 1.74
CA THR A 401 -9.53 -4.10 2.58
C THR A 401 -9.38 -5.40 1.77
N ASP A 402 -9.08 -5.31 0.47
CA ASP A 402 -8.99 -6.41 -0.52
C ASP A 402 -7.64 -6.35 -1.27
N ASP A 403 -7.54 -6.87 -2.51
CA ASP A 403 -6.35 -6.72 -3.38
C ASP A 403 -6.49 -5.49 -4.30
N ASP A 404 -5.58 -4.51 -4.19
CA ASP A 404 -5.55 -3.25 -4.95
C ASP A 404 -4.32 -3.14 -5.88
N LEU A 405 -4.54 -3.22 -7.21
CA LEU A 405 -3.50 -3.30 -8.24
C LEU A 405 -3.77 -2.41 -9.47
N PHE A 406 -2.71 -2.01 -10.16
CA PHE A 406 -2.76 -1.24 -11.42
C PHE A 406 -3.32 0.19 -11.28
N PHE A 407 -2.92 0.93 -10.25
CA PHE A 407 -3.12 2.38 -10.23
C PHE A 407 -2.13 3.07 -11.17
N LYS A 408 -2.61 3.55 -12.33
CA LYS A 408 -1.81 4.32 -13.29
C LYS A 408 -1.85 5.81 -12.91
N PRO A 409 -0.75 6.43 -12.43
CA PRO A 409 -0.73 7.84 -12.06
C PRO A 409 -0.77 8.77 -13.28
N SER A 410 -1.27 9.99 -13.08
CA SER A 410 -1.25 11.09 -14.04
C SER A 410 -0.59 12.32 -13.38
N GLY A 411 0.29 13.01 -14.12
CA GLY A 411 1.08 14.13 -13.57
C GLY A 411 1.93 13.70 -12.36
N ASP A 412 1.78 14.44 -11.26
CA ASP A 412 2.48 14.18 -9.99
C ASP A 412 1.88 13.00 -9.19
N GLY A 413 0.78 12.39 -9.66
CA GLY A 413 0.14 11.22 -9.04
C GLY A 413 -1.01 11.53 -8.09
N TYR A 414 -1.40 12.80 -7.92
CA TYR A 414 -2.69 13.17 -7.31
C TYR A 414 -3.90 12.86 -8.21
N GLU A 415 -3.66 12.51 -9.47
CA GLU A 415 -4.66 12.03 -10.41
C GLU A 415 -4.20 10.69 -10.98
N GLY A 416 -5.13 9.88 -11.50
CA GLY A 416 -4.77 8.59 -12.09
C GLY A 416 -5.94 7.86 -12.74
N PHE A 417 -5.67 6.69 -13.28
CA PHE A 417 -6.62 5.79 -13.89
C PHE A 417 -6.60 4.45 -13.16
N TYR A 418 -7.77 3.91 -12.90
CA TYR A 418 -7.96 2.73 -12.05
C TYR A 418 -9.21 1.98 -12.50
N SER A 419 -9.11 0.66 -12.67
CA SER A 419 -10.26 -0.18 -13.03
C SER A 419 -10.87 -0.79 -11.79
N MET A 420 -12.18 -0.65 -11.64
CA MET A 420 -12.87 -0.99 -10.41
C MET A 420 -14.31 -1.39 -10.68
N GLU A 421 -14.81 -2.32 -9.88
CA GLU A 421 -16.25 -2.58 -9.81
C GLU A 421 -16.95 -1.58 -8.88
N ARG A 422 -18.13 -1.10 -9.31
CA ARG A 422 -18.98 -0.17 -8.55
C ARG A 422 -20.46 -0.49 -8.81
N PRO A 423 -21.36 -0.38 -7.80
CA PRO A 423 -22.79 -0.68 -7.96
C PRO A 423 -23.57 0.16 -8.99
N ASN A 424 -22.95 1.17 -9.60
CA ASN A 424 -23.52 2.03 -10.65
C ASN A 424 -22.58 2.13 -11.88
N GLY A 425 -21.72 1.13 -12.11
CA GLY A 425 -20.93 1.00 -13.34
C GLY A 425 -21.79 0.57 -14.54
N PHE A 426 -21.15 0.44 -15.70
CA PHE A 426 -21.75 -0.10 -16.92
C PHE A 426 -21.64 -1.63 -16.98
N GLY A 427 -20.53 -2.19 -16.48
CA GLY A 427 -20.20 -3.60 -16.54
C GLY A 427 -19.82 -4.19 -15.18
N LYS A 428 -18.70 -4.90 -15.15
CA LYS A 428 -18.05 -5.43 -13.95
C LYS A 428 -17.01 -4.41 -13.47
N GLU A 429 -15.77 -4.54 -13.96
CA GLU A 429 -14.70 -3.58 -13.75
C GLU A 429 -14.81 -2.50 -14.83
N ASP A 430 -15.17 -1.30 -14.42
CA ASP A 430 -15.21 -0.12 -15.27
C ASP A 430 -13.89 0.68 -15.09
N ILE A 431 -13.41 1.36 -16.13
CA ILE A 431 -12.30 2.31 -16.01
C ILE A 431 -12.80 3.64 -15.43
N TYR A 432 -12.16 4.08 -14.34
CA TYR A 432 -12.35 5.37 -13.70
C TYR A 432 -11.09 6.25 -13.83
N ARG A 433 -11.29 7.56 -13.96
CA ARG A 433 -10.28 8.56 -13.60
C ARG A 433 -10.49 8.96 -12.14
N ILE A 434 -9.44 8.89 -11.34
CA ILE A 434 -9.42 9.26 -9.92
C ILE A 434 -8.72 10.60 -9.74
N GLU A 435 -9.24 11.43 -8.83
CA GLU A 435 -8.62 12.67 -8.37
C GLU A 435 -8.54 12.61 -6.83
N ILE A 436 -7.35 12.77 -6.26
CA ILE A 436 -7.02 12.53 -4.83
C ILE A 436 -6.69 13.86 -4.15
N PHE A 437 -7.54 14.32 -3.24
CA PHE A 437 -7.41 15.63 -2.61
C PHE A 437 -6.61 15.58 -1.29
N SER A 438 -5.77 16.60 -1.12
CA SER A 438 -4.91 16.81 0.06
C SER A 438 -4.70 18.31 0.31
N ASP A 439 -3.89 18.68 1.31
CA ASP A 439 -3.45 20.08 1.50
C ASP A 439 -2.55 20.57 0.34
N ASP A 440 -1.79 19.64 -0.28
CA ASP A 440 -0.87 19.91 -1.39
C ASP A 440 -1.59 19.92 -2.76
N HIS A 441 -2.63 19.07 -2.94
CA HIS A 441 -3.58 19.12 -4.08
C HIS A 441 -5.02 19.35 -3.57
N PRO A 442 -5.38 20.59 -3.20
CA PRO A 442 -6.68 20.85 -2.60
C PRO A 442 -7.78 20.89 -3.66
N ARG A 443 -8.90 20.19 -3.42
CA ARG A 443 -10.11 20.26 -4.27
C ARG A 443 -10.50 21.72 -4.50
N LYS A 444 -10.77 22.08 -5.75
CA LYS A 444 -11.14 23.43 -6.16
C LYS A 444 -12.59 23.52 -6.63
N PHE A 445 -13.19 24.68 -6.41
CA PHE A 445 -14.57 24.99 -6.73
C PHE A 445 -14.68 26.25 -7.59
N VAL A 446 -15.39 26.13 -8.71
CA VAL A 446 -15.77 27.25 -9.57
C VAL A 446 -17.00 27.93 -8.99
N VAL A 447 -16.79 29.04 -8.30
CA VAL A 447 -17.86 29.78 -7.66
C VAL A 447 -18.24 30.99 -8.50
N ARG A 448 -19.56 31.20 -8.64
CA ARG A 448 -20.15 32.29 -9.41
C ARG A 448 -21.17 33.04 -8.56
N GLY A 449 -21.46 34.28 -8.91
CA GLY A 449 -22.55 35.03 -8.32
C GLY A 449 -22.73 36.39 -8.98
N VAL A 450 -23.66 37.18 -8.43
CA VAL A 450 -23.87 38.57 -8.85
C VAL A 450 -23.66 39.49 -7.65
N ALA A 451 -22.94 40.60 -7.84
CA ALA A 451 -22.86 41.68 -6.86
C ALA A 451 -23.02 43.05 -7.54
N LYS A 452 -23.62 44.01 -6.82
CA LYS A 452 -23.74 45.42 -7.26
C LYS A 452 -23.99 46.36 -6.08
N VAL A 453 -23.74 47.65 -6.25
CA VAL A 453 -24.19 48.68 -5.29
C VAL A 453 -25.66 49.03 -5.54
N ALA A 454 -26.40 49.36 -4.49
CA ALA A 454 -27.78 49.86 -4.58
C ALA A 454 -27.82 51.23 -5.29
N ASP A 455 -28.88 51.45 -6.07
CA ASP A 455 -29.23 52.70 -6.75
C ASP A 455 -28.15 53.34 -7.67
N LEU A 456 -27.05 52.63 -7.96
CA LEU A 456 -26.01 53.09 -8.88
C LEU A 456 -26.60 53.35 -10.28
N SER A 457 -26.32 54.53 -10.84
CA SER A 457 -26.89 54.99 -12.10
C SER A 457 -26.29 54.24 -13.29
N VAL A 458 -27.14 53.87 -14.26
CA VAL A 458 -26.80 53.00 -15.43
C VAL A 458 -25.68 53.56 -16.31
N ASN A 459 -25.36 54.85 -16.17
CA ASN A 459 -24.28 55.52 -16.90
C ASN A 459 -22.87 55.25 -16.29
N PHE A 460 -22.79 54.70 -15.08
CA PHE A 460 -21.52 54.44 -14.39
C PHE A 460 -21.27 52.94 -14.25
N LEU A 461 -20.10 52.51 -14.70
CA LEU A 461 -19.70 51.11 -14.81
C LEU A 461 -18.64 50.78 -13.75
N ASP A 462 -19.06 50.78 -12.49
CA ASP A 462 -18.23 50.36 -11.36
C ASP A 462 -18.24 48.83 -11.18
N SER A 463 -17.11 48.29 -10.74
CA SER A 463 -17.03 46.89 -10.28
C SER A 463 -17.10 46.80 -8.76
N VAL A 464 -17.79 45.77 -8.25
CA VAL A 464 -17.64 45.36 -6.86
C VAL A 464 -16.44 44.43 -6.76
N MET A 465 -15.51 44.74 -5.86
CA MET A 465 -14.43 43.84 -5.46
C MET A 465 -14.98 42.80 -4.48
N ILE A 466 -14.72 41.52 -4.76
CA ILE A 466 -15.02 40.41 -3.86
C ILE A 466 -13.68 39.85 -3.37
N THR A 467 -13.45 39.91 -2.06
CA THR A 467 -12.35 39.23 -1.39
C THR A 467 -12.88 38.00 -0.67
N ALA A 468 -12.30 36.82 -0.94
CA ALA A 468 -12.50 35.62 -0.15
C ALA A 468 -11.27 35.38 0.72
N ARG A 469 -11.43 35.41 2.04
CA ARG A 469 -10.38 35.12 3.03
C ARG A 469 -10.63 33.76 3.66
N ASN A 470 -9.67 32.84 3.56
CA ASN A 470 -9.80 31.54 4.24
C ASN A 470 -9.78 31.76 5.77
N VAL A 471 -10.67 31.08 6.49
CA VAL A 471 -10.84 31.25 7.95
C VAL A 471 -9.72 30.54 8.73
N SER A 472 -9.27 29.38 8.26
CA SER A 472 -8.16 28.61 8.84
C SER A 472 -6.79 29.20 8.49
N GLU A 473 -6.67 29.81 7.31
CA GLU A 473 -5.45 30.43 6.80
C GLU A 473 -5.68 31.90 6.42
N PRO A 474 -5.73 32.83 7.39
CA PRO A 474 -6.14 34.22 7.16
C PRO A 474 -5.32 35.02 6.14
N ASP A 475 -4.11 34.57 5.81
CA ASP A 475 -3.23 35.18 4.81
C ASP A 475 -3.53 34.70 3.38
N LYS A 476 -4.15 33.52 3.20
CA LYS A 476 -4.65 33.07 1.89
C LYS A 476 -5.93 33.84 1.54
N LYS A 477 -5.75 34.90 0.75
CA LYS A 477 -6.81 35.78 0.25
C LYS A 477 -6.88 35.73 -1.27
N TYR A 478 -8.09 35.63 -1.79
CA TYR A 478 -8.40 35.58 -3.21
C TYR A 478 -9.27 36.78 -3.55
N VAL A 479 -8.98 37.48 -4.64
CA VAL A 479 -9.71 38.69 -5.04
C VAL A 479 -10.20 38.54 -6.48
N THR A 480 -11.46 38.89 -6.71
CA THR A 480 -12.02 39.06 -8.06
C THR A 480 -12.89 40.31 -8.10
N TYR A 481 -13.34 40.68 -9.30
CA TYR A 481 -14.19 41.83 -9.55
C TYR A 481 -15.41 41.40 -10.35
N THR A 482 -16.53 42.10 -10.20
CA THR A 482 -17.69 41.92 -11.08
C THR A 482 -17.45 42.49 -12.46
N ASP A 483 -18.03 41.88 -13.49
CA ASP A 483 -18.30 42.58 -14.75
C ASP A 483 -19.16 43.84 -14.43
N PRO A 484 -18.74 45.05 -14.81
CA PRO A 484 -19.46 46.27 -14.44
C PRO A 484 -20.85 46.46 -15.06
N LYS A 485 -21.24 45.64 -16.05
CA LYS A 485 -22.53 45.74 -16.75
C LYS A 485 -23.53 44.69 -16.26
N THR A 486 -23.07 43.47 -16.01
CA THR A 486 -23.93 42.37 -15.54
C THR A 486 -23.93 42.21 -14.02
N GLY A 487 -22.87 42.70 -13.34
CA GLY A 487 -22.61 42.44 -11.93
C GLY A 487 -22.13 41.00 -11.66
N GLU A 488 -21.94 40.16 -12.68
CA GLU A 488 -21.50 38.78 -12.53
C GLU A 488 -20.02 38.70 -12.12
N TYR A 489 -19.69 37.79 -11.21
CA TYR A 489 -18.31 37.43 -10.89
C TYR A 489 -18.10 35.92 -10.98
N LYS A 490 -16.86 35.54 -11.27
CA LYS A 490 -16.34 34.17 -11.17
C LYS A 490 -15.01 34.21 -10.41
N PHE A 491 -14.77 33.20 -9.59
CA PHE A 491 -13.44 32.86 -9.11
C PHE A 491 -13.30 31.33 -8.97
N GLU A 492 -12.10 30.86 -8.66
CA GLU A 492 -11.78 29.49 -8.31
C GLU A 492 -11.17 29.49 -6.90
N LEU A 493 -11.71 28.68 -5.99
CA LEU A 493 -11.21 28.55 -4.61
C LEU A 493 -10.95 27.09 -4.26
N PRO A 494 -9.93 26.81 -3.43
CA PRO A 494 -9.91 25.59 -2.63
C PRO A 494 -11.19 25.38 -1.82
N HIS A 495 -11.42 24.14 -1.42
CA HIS A 495 -12.37 23.77 -0.37
C HIS A 495 -12.05 24.47 0.97
N GLY A 496 -13.03 24.50 1.87
CA GLY A 496 -12.91 25.05 3.22
C GLY A 496 -13.81 26.27 3.48
N ASN A 497 -13.58 26.91 4.62
CA ASN A 497 -14.41 28.00 5.14
C ASN A 497 -13.84 29.37 4.76
N TYR A 498 -14.68 30.25 4.21
CA TYR A 498 -14.29 31.56 3.71
C TYR A 498 -15.18 32.68 4.23
N GLU A 499 -14.54 33.76 4.66
CA GLU A 499 -15.15 35.06 4.85
C GLU A 499 -15.13 35.81 3.51
N PHE A 500 -16.32 36.06 2.97
CA PHE A 500 -16.54 36.82 1.74
C PHE A 500 -16.85 38.28 2.06
N THR A 501 -15.94 39.16 1.65
CA THR A 501 -16.06 40.60 1.79
C THR A 501 -16.33 41.24 0.44
N TYR A 502 -17.48 41.90 0.31
CA TYR A 502 -17.87 42.65 -0.88
C TYR A 502 -17.66 44.14 -0.64
N LYS A 503 -16.81 44.80 -1.44
CA LYS A 503 -16.59 46.26 -1.40
C LYS A 503 -16.78 46.84 -2.79
N GLY A 504 -17.68 47.81 -2.92
CA GLY A 504 -17.86 48.61 -4.11
C GLY A 504 -17.81 50.09 -3.72
N ASP A 505 -17.28 50.93 -4.58
CA ASP A 505 -17.10 52.34 -4.25
C ASP A 505 -18.45 53.05 -4.07
N GLY A 506 -18.61 53.81 -2.98
CA GLY A 506 -19.90 54.35 -2.53
C GLY A 506 -20.89 53.33 -1.92
N GLY A 507 -20.48 52.07 -1.72
CA GLY A 507 -21.28 51.01 -1.09
C GLY A 507 -20.77 50.61 0.30
N ASN A 508 -21.70 50.33 1.22
CA ASN A 508 -21.42 49.68 2.50
C ASN A 508 -20.82 48.29 2.27
N GLU A 509 -19.79 47.97 3.04
CA GLU A 509 -19.14 46.66 3.03
C GLU A 509 -20.09 45.58 3.53
N VAL A 510 -20.29 44.54 2.71
CA VAL A 510 -21.11 43.37 3.06
C VAL A 510 -20.17 42.20 3.31
N VAL A 511 -20.36 41.50 4.43
CA VAL A 511 -19.60 40.29 4.79
C VAL A 511 -20.53 39.08 4.87
N LYS A 512 -20.12 37.95 4.29
CA LYS A 512 -20.83 36.66 4.34
C LYS A 512 -19.84 35.53 4.65
N ASN A 513 -20.17 34.62 5.56
CA ASN A 513 -19.39 33.41 5.75
C ASN A 513 -19.98 32.27 4.91
N ILE A 514 -19.14 31.55 4.17
CA ILE A 514 -19.53 30.49 3.24
C ILE A 514 -18.54 29.32 3.38
N ASP A 515 -19.07 28.11 3.48
CA ASP A 515 -18.31 26.87 3.50
C ASP A 515 -18.38 26.19 2.13
N PHE A 516 -17.25 25.71 1.63
CA PHE A 516 -17.15 24.85 0.46
C PHE A 516 -16.60 23.48 0.90
N PRO A 517 -17.45 22.56 1.38
CA PRO A 517 -17.00 21.32 1.98
C PRO A 517 -16.36 20.42 0.92
N ILE A 518 -15.23 19.78 1.27
CA ILE A 518 -14.42 18.96 0.35
C ILE A 518 -15.18 17.79 -0.27
N ASN A 519 -16.26 17.32 0.36
CA ASN A 519 -17.15 16.26 -0.13
C ASN A 519 -18.39 16.77 -0.90
N ALA A 520 -18.42 18.03 -1.35
CA ALA A 520 -19.55 18.58 -2.10
C ALA A 520 -19.86 17.78 -3.39
N ALA A 521 -21.14 17.62 -3.72
CA ALA A 521 -21.58 16.88 -4.91
C ALA A 521 -21.40 17.65 -6.25
N SER A 522 -20.90 18.88 -6.22
CA SER A 522 -20.70 19.74 -7.39
C SER A 522 -19.37 20.49 -7.28
N ASP A 523 -18.60 20.53 -8.38
CA ASP A 523 -17.41 21.36 -8.50
C ASP A 523 -17.74 22.85 -8.79
N SER A 524 -19.03 23.22 -8.87
CA SER A 524 -19.46 24.60 -9.06
C SER A 524 -20.59 25.03 -8.11
N PHE A 525 -20.43 26.23 -7.54
CA PHE A 525 -21.40 26.88 -6.65
C PHE A 525 -21.92 28.18 -7.26
N VAL A 526 -23.20 28.47 -7.06
CA VAL A 526 -23.81 29.76 -7.42
C VAL A 526 -24.30 30.44 -6.15
N LEU A 527 -23.67 31.56 -5.80
CA LEU A 527 -23.95 32.30 -4.58
C LEU A 527 -25.15 33.26 -4.77
N PRO A 528 -26.03 33.40 -3.75
CA PRO A 528 -27.11 34.37 -3.79
C PRO A 528 -26.61 35.81 -4.04
N GLY A 529 -27.31 36.52 -4.93
CA GLY A 529 -26.98 37.89 -5.33
C GLY A 529 -26.76 38.83 -4.14
N THR A 530 -25.78 39.72 -4.25
CA THR A 530 -25.38 40.63 -3.17
C THR A 530 -25.57 42.08 -3.60
N VAL A 531 -26.46 42.80 -2.93
CA VAL A 531 -26.61 44.25 -3.12
C VAL A 531 -25.97 44.95 -1.94
N LEU A 532 -24.95 45.78 -2.20
CA LEU A 532 -24.32 46.62 -1.19
C LEU A 532 -25.23 47.84 -0.97
N PRO A 533 -25.72 48.12 0.25
CA PRO A 533 -26.44 49.36 0.52
C PRO A 533 -25.53 50.55 0.20
N ARG A 534 -26.02 51.60 -0.48
CA ARG A 534 -25.19 52.78 -0.69
C ARG A 534 -24.86 53.48 0.64
N ILE A 535 -23.66 54.04 0.74
CA ILE A 535 -23.24 54.93 1.84
C ILE A 535 -23.31 56.39 1.45
N ASP A 536 -23.21 56.68 0.15
CA ASP A 536 -23.41 58.03 -0.37
C ASP A 536 -24.89 58.34 -0.62
N TYR A 537 -25.26 59.54 -0.17
CA TYR A 537 -26.57 60.15 -0.27
C TYR A 537 -26.47 61.64 -0.65
N VAL A 538 -25.26 62.19 -0.86
CA VAL A 538 -24.95 63.63 -1.01
C VAL A 538 -23.59 63.87 -1.70
N ALA A 539 -23.56 63.91 -3.05
CA ALA A 539 -22.42 64.30 -3.89
C ALA A 539 -21.41 65.25 -3.23
N GLU A 540 -20.15 64.85 -3.07
CA GLU A 540 -19.14 65.73 -2.47
C GLU A 540 -18.68 66.82 -3.44
N LEU A 541 -19.24 68.02 -3.27
CA LEU A 541 -18.83 69.24 -3.96
C LEU A 541 -18.41 70.32 -2.96
N SER A 542 -17.10 70.56 -2.88
CA SER A 542 -16.54 71.70 -2.17
C SER A 542 -15.56 72.47 -3.07
N VAL A 543 -15.43 73.77 -2.82
CA VAL A 543 -14.43 74.60 -3.51
C VAL A 543 -13.29 74.84 -2.54
N GLU A 544 -12.06 74.59 -2.98
CA GLU A 544 -10.89 74.70 -2.10
C GLU A 544 -10.37 76.13 -1.96
N SER A 545 -10.66 76.99 -2.92
CA SER A 545 -10.66 78.44 -2.75
C SER A 545 -11.87 78.85 -1.91
N SER A 546 -11.70 79.81 -0.99
CA SER A 546 -12.79 80.21 -0.10
C SER A 546 -13.94 80.87 -0.86
N LYS A 547 -15.16 80.79 -0.29
CA LYS A 547 -16.36 81.42 -0.85
C LYS A 547 -16.25 82.94 -1.01
N ASN A 548 -15.32 83.60 -0.31
CA ASN A 548 -14.89 85.00 -0.47
C ASN A 548 -13.41 85.15 -0.04
N ILE A 549 -12.53 85.83 -0.79
CA ILE A 549 -11.11 86.15 -0.46
C ILE A 549 -10.65 87.44 -1.22
N SER A 550 -9.38 87.59 -1.63
CA SER A 550 -8.85 88.76 -2.40
C SER A 550 -8.06 88.37 -3.68
N VAL A 551 -8.44 88.91 -4.86
CA VAL A 551 -7.56 89.01 -6.06
C VAL A 551 -6.99 90.41 -6.16
N SER A 552 -5.76 90.51 -6.64
CA SER A 552 -5.04 91.77 -6.83
C SER A 552 -4.77 92.14 -8.29
N ASN A 553 -5.07 91.25 -9.25
CA ASN A 553 -5.08 91.54 -10.70
C ASN A 553 -5.90 90.49 -11.48
N GLY A 554 -6.33 90.85 -12.70
CA GLY A 554 -7.25 90.09 -13.55
C GLY A 554 -6.64 88.89 -14.29
N ASP A 555 -5.94 88.02 -13.57
CA ASP A 555 -5.48 86.74 -14.11
C ASP A 555 -6.65 85.76 -14.33
N THR A 556 -6.40 84.68 -15.07
CA THR A 556 -7.25 83.48 -15.02
C THR A 556 -7.33 82.99 -13.58
N LEU A 557 -8.55 82.93 -13.05
CA LEU A 557 -8.88 82.34 -11.76
C LEU A 557 -9.05 80.84 -11.91
N TYR A 558 -8.42 80.12 -10.98
CA TYR A 558 -8.53 78.68 -10.88
C TYR A 558 -9.37 78.33 -9.66
N PHE A 559 -10.40 77.52 -9.88
CA PHE A 559 -11.16 76.86 -8.83
C PHE A 559 -10.66 75.42 -8.77
N PRO A 560 -9.67 75.10 -7.93
CA PRO A 560 -9.53 73.74 -7.46
C PRO A 560 -10.82 73.39 -6.72
N LEU A 561 -11.71 72.67 -7.40
CA LEU A 561 -12.88 72.07 -6.76
C LEU A 561 -12.41 70.74 -6.17
N LYS A 562 -12.64 70.54 -4.87
CA LYS A 562 -12.70 69.20 -4.30
C LYS A 562 -14.07 68.63 -4.68
N VAL A 563 -14.10 68.02 -5.86
CA VAL A 563 -15.23 67.30 -6.43
C VAL A 563 -15.00 65.81 -6.27
N GLU A 564 -16.09 65.08 -6.06
CA GLU A 564 -16.12 63.63 -6.15
C GLU A 564 -15.78 63.16 -7.59
N PRO A 565 -14.70 62.35 -7.78
CA PRO A 565 -14.38 61.74 -9.07
C PRO A 565 -15.52 60.87 -9.60
N GLY A 566 -15.61 60.73 -10.92
CA GLY A 566 -16.70 59.98 -11.57
C GLY A 566 -18.02 60.74 -11.65
N SER A 567 -18.11 61.96 -11.12
CA SER A 567 -19.35 62.76 -11.14
C SER A 567 -19.53 63.60 -12.41
N ILE A 568 -20.75 64.11 -12.63
CA ILE A 568 -21.06 65.11 -13.66
C ILE A 568 -21.15 66.49 -13.00
N LEU A 569 -20.25 67.40 -13.36
CA LEU A 569 -20.26 68.80 -12.92
C LEU A 569 -20.94 69.67 -13.97
N THR A 570 -21.99 70.38 -13.58
CA THR A 570 -22.48 71.56 -14.29
C THR A 570 -21.90 72.82 -13.64
N VAL A 571 -21.40 73.76 -14.44
CA VAL A 571 -20.88 75.04 -13.98
C VAL A 571 -21.69 76.16 -14.62
N GLU A 572 -22.16 77.11 -13.82
CA GLU A 572 -22.90 78.28 -14.25
C GLU A 572 -22.17 79.56 -13.84
N HIS A 573 -21.89 80.46 -14.78
CA HIS A 573 -21.34 81.79 -14.47
C HIS A 573 -22.45 82.83 -14.37
N TRP A 574 -22.54 83.48 -13.21
CA TRP A 574 -23.49 84.56 -12.93
C TRP A 574 -22.73 85.88 -12.68
N LEU A 575 -23.19 86.95 -13.33
CA LEU A 575 -22.69 88.32 -13.13
C LEU A 575 -23.87 89.17 -12.60
N GLY A 576 -23.86 89.45 -11.30
CA GLY A 576 -25.09 89.82 -10.60
C GLY A 576 -26.15 88.71 -10.71
N ASP A 577 -27.40 89.09 -10.97
CA ASP A 577 -28.53 88.15 -11.08
C ASP A 577 -28.73 87.58 -12.51
N SER A 578 -27.75 87.72 -13.41
CA SER A 578 -27.85 87.27 -14.81
C SER A 578 -26.87 86.13 -15.12
N LEU A 579 -27.42 84.95 -15.47
CA LEU A 579 -26.69 83.81 -16.00
C LEU A 579 -26.07 84.16 -17.36
N GLN A 580 -24.75 83.95 -17.51
CA GLN A 580 -23.99 84.24 -18.73
C GLN A 580 -23.68 82.97 -19.53
N SER A 581 -23.33 81.87 -18.85
CA SER A 581 -23.00 80.58 -19.46
C SER A 581 -23.37 79.41 -18.55
N SER A 582 -23.58 78.24 -19.15
CA SER A 582 -23.68 76.96 -18.46
C SER A 582 -22.86 75.92 -19.23
N GLU A 583 -21.97 75.22 -18.53
CA GLU A 583 -21.02 74.25 -19.09
C GLU A 583 -21.13 72.92 -18.33
N VAL A 584 -20.92 71.78 -19.01
CA VAL A 584 -21.00 70.44 -18.40
C VAL A 584 -19.69 69.69 -18.61
N PHE A 585 -19.13 69.18 -17.52
CA PHE A 585 -17.86 68.45 -17.47
C PHE A 585 -18.05 67.09 -16.80
N HIS A 586 -17.45 66.06 -17.37
CA HIS A 586 -17.25 64.77 -16.70
C HIS A 586 -16.01 64.87 -15.83
N ILE A 587 -16.15 64.60 -14.53
CA ILE A 587 -15.07 64.74 -13.55
C ILE A 587 -14.31 63.43 -13.43
N ASN A 588 -13.02 63.45 -13.78
CA ASN A 588 -12.14 62.28 -13.67
C ASN A 588 -11.17 62.37 -12.47
N ASP A 589 -10.89 63.60 -11.99
CA ASP A 589 -9.93 63.89 -10.94
C ASP A 589 -10.61 64.53 -9.73
N SER A 590 -10.14 64.22 -8.51
CA SER A 590 -10.67 64.79 -7.26
C SER A 590 -10.35 66.27 -7.04
N VAL A 591 -9.50 66.84 -7.91
CA VAL A 591 -9.21 68.26 -8.01
C VAL A 591 -9.51 68.71 -9.43
N PHE A 592 -10.79 68.86 -9.77
CA PHE A 592 -11.16 69.48 -11.04
C PHE A 592 -10.89 70.97 -10.96
N VAL A 593 -9.94 71.46 -11.76
CA VAL A 593 -9.60 72.87 -11.83
C VAL A 593 -10.44 73.56 -12.89
N TYR A 594 -11.67 73.98 -12.55
CA TYR A 594 -12.41 74.90 -13.41
C TYR A 594 -11.61 76.21 -13.51
N LYS A 595 -11.53 76.77 -14.72
CA LYS A 595 -10.76 77.99 -14.97
C LYS A 595 -11.60 78.98 -15.76
N MET A 596 -11.57 80.25 -15.34
CA MET A 596 -12.20 81.36 -16.04
C MET A 596 -11.37 82.62 -15.83
N VAL A 597 -11.57 83.65 -16.64
CA VAL A 597 -11.18 85.01 -16.25
C VAL A 597 -12.39 85.65 -15.56
N PRO A 598 -12.28 86.21 -14.35
CA PRO A 598 -13.37 86.97 -13.75
C PRO A 598 -13.71 88.16 -14.65
N SER A 599 -15.00 88.45 -14.84
CA SER A 599 -15.40 89.76 -15.38
C SER A 599 -15.12 90.85 -14.32
N ASP A 600 -14.98 92.12 -14.71
CA ASP A 600 -14.83 93.18 -13.70
C ASP A 600 -16.11 93.34 -12.86
N GLY A 601 -16.06 92.94 -11.58
CA GLY A 601 -17.15 93.05 -10.62
C GLY A 601 -17.37 91.83 -9.74
N ASN A 602 -18.52 91.80 -9.05
CA ASN A 602 -18.92 90.70 -8.18
C ASN A 602 -19.38 89.50 -9.01
N ASN A 603 -18.44 88.62 -9.35
CA ASN A 603 -18.72 87.36 -10.01
C ASN A 603 -19.23 86.34 -8.98
N ARG A 604 -20.23 85.55 -9.38
CA ARG A 604 -20.65 84.36 -8.66
C ARG A 604 -20.59 83.18 -9.62
N VAL A 605 -19.82 82.15 -9.29
CA VAL A 605 -19.87 80.88 -10.04
C VAL A 605 -20.64 79.88 -9.20
N VAL A 606 -21.63 79.25 -9.83
CA VAL A 606 -22.46 78.21 -9.22
C VAL A 606 -22.02 76.89 -9.82
N PHE A 607 -21.44 76.04 -8.98
CA PHE A 607 -21.05 74.68 -9.30
C PHE A 607 -22.17 73.75 -8.83
N LYS A 608 -22.62 72.84 -9.68
CA LYS A 608 -23.58 71.79 -9.35
C LYS A 608 -23.02 70.44 -9.76
N LEU A 609 -22.74 69.58 -8.78
CA LEU A 609 -22.27 68.22 -9.00
C LEU A 609 -23.47 67.26 -8.91
N THR A 610 -23.49 66.28 -9.80
CA THR A 610 -24.38 65.12 -9.74
C THR A 610 -23.50 63.87 -9.64
N ASP A 611 -23.63 63.15 -8.54
CA ASP A 611 -22.86 61.94 -8.29
C ASP A 611 -23.39 60.73 -9.07
N LYS A 612 -22.70 59.59 -8.91
CA LYS A 612 -23.02 58.32 -9.57
C LYS A 612 -24.26 57.59 -9.02
N PHE A 613 -24.81 58.04 -7.89
CA PHE A 613 -26.10 57.61 -7.32
C PHE A 613 -27.24 58.59 -7.65
N ASN A 614 -26.96 59.60 -8.48
CA ASN A 614 -27.83 60.72 -8.87
C ASN A 614 -28.24 61.65 -7.71
N ASN A 615 -27.54 61.70 -6.57
CA ASN A 615 -27.74 62.81 -5.64
C ASN A 615 -27.08 64.08 -6.24
N THR A 616 -27.52 65.27 -5.81
CA THR A 616 -27.04 66.53 -6.39
C THR A 616 -26.71 67.55 -5.32
N THR A 617 -25.48 68.07 -5.36
CA THR A 617 -24.99 69.13 -4.46
C THR A 617 -24.64 70.36 -5.27
N THR A 618 -25.04 71.54 -4.78
CA THR A 618 -24.75 72.83 -5.39
C THR A 618 -23.96 73.71 -4.43
N THR A 619 -22.87 74.32 -4.88
CA THR A 619 -22.13 75.34 -4.12
C THR A 619 -21.79 76.54 -4.99
N ASP A 620 -21.80 77.71 -4.38
CA ASP A 620 -21.45 78.98 -5.01
C ASP A 620 -20.15 79.58 -4.44
N VAL A 621 -19.47 80.39 -5.27
CA VAL A 621 -18.18 81.01 -4.97
C VAL A 621 -18.14 82.45 -5.47
N PHE A 622 -17.68 83.36 -4.62
CA PHE A 622 -17.36 84.75 -4.94
C PHE A 622 -15.81 84.89 -4.88
N ILE A 623 -15.18 85.20 -6.02
CA ILE A 623 -14.01 84.38 -6.45
C ILE A 623 -12.62 84.99 -6.24
N THR A 624 -11.69 84.22 -5.63
CA THR A 624 -10.33 84.72 -5.30
C THR A 624 -9.20 83.68 -4.88
N ARG A 625 -8.81 82.66 -5.70
CA ARG A 625 -7.53 81.84 -5.66
C ARG A 625 -7.32 80.80 -4.49
N GLU A 626 -6.29 79.91 -4.36
CA GLU A 626 -5.63 78.84 -5.18
C GLU A 626 -4.78 77.85 -4.27
N LYS A 627 -4.24 76.67 -4.75
CA LYS A 627 -3.75 75.48 -3.93
C LYS A 627 -2.94 74.39 -4.73
N ASP A 628 -2.35 73.21 -4.31
CA ASP A 628 -2.01 72.45 -3.04
C ASP A 628 -0.89 71.33 -3.29
N VAL A 629 -0.63 70.31 -2.41
CA VAL A 629 0.49 69.27 -2.48
C VAL A 629 0.14 67.88 -1.80
N ILE A 630 0.64 66.63 -2.09
CA ILE A 630 1.89 65.81 -1.76
C ILE A 630 1.97 64.45 -2.61
N ARG A 631 2.49 63.19 -2.39
CA ARG A 631 3.22 62.24 -1.42
C ARG A 631 3.64 60.90 -2.20
N GLN A 632 4.21 59.71 -1.79
CA GLN A 632 4.93 59.11 -0.61
C GLN A 632 5.87 57.81 -0.75
N PRO A 633 5.47 56.59 -1.25
CA PRO A 633 5.69 55.27 -0.52
C PRO A 633 6.76 54.19 -0.97
N VAL A 634 6.75 52.93 -0.41
CA VAL A 634 7.84 51.87 -0.30
C VAL A 634 7.35 50.36 -0.34
N ILE A 635 8.21 49.31 -0.49
CA ILE A 635 7.90 47.83 -0.71
C ILE A 635 8.97 46.77 -0.21
N ARG A 636 8.65 45.46 0.09
CA ARG A 636 9.60 44.29 0.35
C ARG A 636 8.96 42.83 0.41
N PRO A 637 9.66 41.69 0.05
CA PRO A 637 9.22 40.24 0.20
C PRO A 637 10.27 39.18 0.76
N GLU A 638 9.92 37.89 1.10
CA GLU A 638 10.81 36.69 1.35
C GLU A 638 10.08 35.31 1.71
N TYR A 639 10.70 34.08 1.54
CA TYR A 639 10.16 32.71 1.97
C TYR A 639 11.08 31.43 1.74
N ARG A 640 11.02 30.34 2.59
CA ARG A 640 11.27 28.85 2.33
C ARG A 640 11.03 27.92 3.58
N ARG A 641 10.57 26.63 3.52
CA ARG A 641 10.60 25.64 4.68
C ARG A 641 10.37 24.07 4.54
N VAL A 642 9.53 23.54 3.64
CA VAL A 642 8.58 22.42 3.96
C VAL A 642 9.05 20.93 4.05
N ILE A 643 10.17 20.49 3.45
CA ILE A 643 10.36 19.04 3.15
C ILE A 643 10.72 18.14 4.36
N ALA A 644 11.47 18.64 5.35
CA ALA A 644 12.04 17.80 6.41
C ALA A 644 10.98 17.20 7.35
N ASP A 645 9.93 17.96 7.68
CA ASP A 645 8.93 17.59 8.69
C ASP A 645 8.25 16.24 8.39
N LYS A 646 7.96 15.95 7.12
CA LYS A 646 7.29 14.70 6.70
C LYS A 646 8.15 13.45 6.93
N GLN A 647 9.48 13.55 6.88
CA GLN A 647 10.38 12.40 7.09
C GLN A 647 10.46 11.98 8.56
N ILE A 648 10.38 12.95 9.49
CA ILE A 648 10.52 12.71 10.93
C ILE A 648 9.25 12.09 11.53
N GLU A 649 8.05 12.43 11.03
CA GLU A 649 6.81 11.78 11.48
C GLU A 649 6.82 10.26 11.23
N ALA A 650 7.38 9.79 10.10
CA ALA A 650 7.47 8.37 9.78
C ALA A 650 8.45 7.61 10.71
N ILE A 651 9.67 8.13 10.89
CA ILE A 651 10.71 7.45 11.68
C ILE A 651 10.35 7.41 13.17
N SER A 652 9.67 8.43 13.70
CA SER A 652 9.15 8.40 15.08
C SER A 652 8.13 7.26 15.29
N GLY A 653 7.37 6.90 14.25
CA GLY A 653 6.50 5.71 14.26
C GLY A 653 7.28 4.41 14.40
N MET A 654 8.33 4.21 13.59
CA MET A 654 9.18 3.01 13.64
C MET A 654 9.88 2.86 15.00
N PHE A 655 10.47 3.95 15.52
CA PHE A 655 11.09 3.97 16.83
C PHE A 655 10.10 3.58 17.93
N LYS A 656 8.84 4.06 17.87
CA LYS A 656 7.78 3.68 18.80
C LYS A 656 7.49 2.18 18.75
N GLU A 657 7.37 1.57 17.57
CA GLU A 657 7.08 0.13 17.42
C GLU A 657 8.26 -0.77 17.84
N ARG A 658 9.50 -0.32 17.67
CA ARG A 658 10.69 -1.10 18.08
C ARG A 658 11.05 -0.90 19.56
N SER A 659 10.58 0.17 20.20
CA SER A 659 10.77 0.45 21.64
C SER A 659 9.93 -0.46 22.57
N THR A 660 10.28 -0.50 23.86
CA THR A 660 9.49 -1.18 24.91
C THR A 660 9.59 -0.44 26.25
N GLY A 661 8.56 -0.55 27.10
CA GLY A 661 8.57 0.06 28.43
C GLY A 661 8.54 1.59 28.39
N GLU A 662 9.16 2.23 29.38
CA GLU A 662 9.12 3.69 29.57
C GLU A 662 9.63 4.48 28.35
N LEU A 663 10.57 3.93 27.58
CA LEU A 663 11.06 4.56 26.35
C LEU A 663 9.96 4.66 25.27
N SER A 664 9.02 3.72 25.23
CA SER A 664 7.87 3.78 24.33
C SER A 664 6.89 4.89 24.72
N GLU A 665 6.70 5.11 26.03
CA GLU A 665 5.90 6.22 26.55
C GLU A 665 6.55 7.58 26.28
N VAL A 666 7.90 7.68 26.34
CA VAL A 666 8.64 8.87 25.93
C VAL A 666 8.39 9.19 24.47
N ILE A 667 8.60 8.24 23.55
CA ILE A 667 8.41 8.45 22.11
C ILE A 667 6.96 8.85 21.81
N ALA A 668 5.98 8.19 22.45
CA ALA A 668 4.56 8.50 22.30
C ALA A 668 4.17 9.90 22.84
N GLY A 669 4.99 10.52 23.69
CA GLY A 669 4.77 11.85 24.25
C GLY A 669 5.35 13.01 23.41
N ILE A 670 6.17 12.73 22.40
CA ILE A 670 6.87 13.76 21.63
C ILE A 670 5.92 14.50 20.68
N LYS A 671 6.02 15.84 20.69
CA LYS A 671 5.28 16.74 19.80
C LYS A 671 6.21 17.22 18.68
N LEU A 672 6.29 16.43 17.61
CA LEU A 672 7.16 16.68 16.46
C LEU A 672 6.91 18.06 15.83
N ARG A 673 5.64 18.40 15.55
CA ARG A 673 5.20 19.69 14.97
C ARG A 673 5.45 20.95 15.84
N GLN A 674 6.20 20.83 16.95
CA GLN A 674 6.63 21.95 17.79
C GLN A 674 8.15 22.15 17.79
N HIS A 675 8.90 21.33 17.04
CA HIS A 675 10.36 21.36 16.95
C HIS A 675 10.79 21.31 15.49
N GLU A 676 11.88 22.01 15.15
CA GLU A 676 12.48 21.99 13.82
C GLU A 676 13.64 20.99 13.83
N PHE A 677 13.60 20.01 12.92
CA PHE A 677 14.63 18.98 12.75
C PHE A 677 15.19 19.08 11.32
N GLY A 678 16.51 19.10 11.18
CA GLY A 678 17.18 19.10 9.87
C GLY A 678 17.44 17.71 9.31
N ASN A 679 17.62 16.71 10.18
CA ASN A 679 17.89 15.31 9.83
C ASN A 679 17.38 14.31 10.89
N ILE A 680 17.63 13.02 10.66
CA ILE A 680 17.17 11.91 11.51
C ILE A 680 17.90 11.86 12.86
N ASP A 681 19.22 12.07 12.88
CA ASP A 681 20.02 12.06 14.11
C ASP A 681 19.79 13.33 14.97
N ASP A 682 19.25 14.43 14.42
CA ASP A 682 18.68 15.53 15.22
C ASP A 682 17.49 15.06 16.08
N TYR A 683 16.57 14.29 15.48
CA TYR A 683 15.44 13.69 16.18
C TYR A 683 15.91 12.65 17.21
N ILE A 684 16.92 11.83 16.89
CA ILE A 684 17.50 10.86 17.84
C ILE A 684 18.20 11.59 19.00
N SER A 685 18.91 12.70 18.73
CA SER A 685 19.53 13.54 19.75
C SER A 685 18.49 14.18 20.68
N TYR A 686 17.37 14.64 20.12
CA TYR A 686 16.22 15.12 20.89
C TYR A 686 15.59 13.98 21.73
N LEU A 687 15.39 12.79 21.15
CA LEU A 687 14.85 11.62 21.84
C LEU A 687 15.76 11.16 22.99
N LYS A 688 17.09 11.18 22.80
CA LYS A 688 18.09 10.96 23.88
C LYS A 688 17.90 11.97 25.03
N ALA A 689 17.63 13.23 24.73
CA ALA A 689 17.37 14.26 25.72
C ALA A 689 16.02 14.07 26.46
N GLU A 690 14.95 13.65 25.79
CA GLU A 690 13.66 13.34 26.44
C GLU A 690 13.73 12.05 27.27
N ALA A 691 14.44 11.02 26.78
CA ALA A 691 14.72 9.79 27.52
C ALA A 691 15.51 10.07 28.82
N ALA A 692 16.57 10.87 28.73
CA ALA A 692 17.38 11.27 29.89
C ALA A 692 16.56 12.05 30.94
N ARG A 693 15.56 12.87 30.53
CA ARG A 693 14.63 13.53 31.46
C ARG A 693 13.70 12.57 32.22
N LYS A 694 13.58 11.32 31.77
CA LYS A 694 12.89 10.22 32.46
C LYS A 694 13.83 9.30 33.24
N SER A 695 15.14 9.58 33.27
CA SER A 695 16.19 8.70 33.83
C SER A 695 16.47 7.44 33.00
N ILE A 696 15.96 7.36 31.77
CA ILE A 696 16.28 6.30 30.80
C ILE A 696 17.67 6.60 30.22
N SER A 697 18.50 5.57 30.04
CA SER A 697 19.84 5.76 29.49
C SER A 697 19.77 6.18 28.01
N PRO A 698 20.56 7.16 27.54
CA PRO A 698 20.74 7.43 26.11
C PRO A 698 21.14 6.17 25.32
N GLU A 699 21.86 5.24 25.96
CA GLU A 699 22.26 3.95 25.39
C GLU A 699 21.08 3.01 25.07
N GLU A 700 19.91 3.19 25.69
CA GLU A 700 18.69 2.49 25.28
C GLU A 700 18.11 3.06 23.98
N VAL A 701 18.28 4.37 23.74
CA VAL A 701 17.93 5.01 22.46
C VAL A 701 18.92 4.59 21.38
N ASP A 702 20.20 4.41 21.72
CA ASP A 702 21.22 3.88 20.81
C ASP A 702 20.97 2.40 20.46
N LYS A 703 20.65 1.54 21.45
CA LYS A 703 20.18 0.16 21.21
C LYS A 703 18.91 0.16 20.35
N LEU A 704 17.98 1.09 20.56
CA LEU A 704 16.79 1.23 19.72
C LEU A 704 17.13 1.63 18.29
N ALA A 705 18.06 2.56 18.08
CA ALA A 705 18.54 2.97 16.76
C ALA A 705 19.23 1.81 16.02
N LEU A 706 20.09 1.03 16.70
CA LEU A 706 20.66 -0.20 16.14
C LEU A 706 19.59 -1.25 15.81
N LYS A 707 18.57 -1.39 16.66
CA LYS A 707 17.44 -2.30 16.42
C LYS A 707 16.65 -1.90 15.18
N VAL A 708 16.36 -0.61 14.99
CA VAL A 708 15.73 -0.08 13.77
C VAL A 708 16.65 -0.27 12.55
N ALA A 709 17.96 -0.09 12.68
CA ALA A 709 18.90 -0.39 11.61
C ALA A 709 18.88 -1.87 11.19
N VAL A 710 18.92 -2.80 12.14
CA VAL A 710 18.93 -4.25 11.86
C VAL A 710 17.56 -4.77 11.37
N MET A 711 16.45 -4.24 11.89
CA MET A 711 15.10 -4.76 11.61
C MET A 711 14.36 -4.04 10.48
N ASP A 712 14.58 -2.73 10.34
CA ASP A 712 13.89 -1.85 9.39
C ASP A 712 14.86 -1.30 8.31
N ASN A 713 16.13 -1.72 8.35
CA ASN A 713 17.20 -1.39 7.41
C ASN A 713 17.52 0.13 7.30
N ILE A 714 17.13 0.96 8.27
CA ILE A 714 17.47 2.40 8.33
C ILE A 714 18.68 2.62 9.23
N LEU A 715 19.83 2.92 8.62
CA LEU A 715 21.05 3.30 9.35
C LEU A 715 20.97 4.75 9.84
N THR A 716 21.52 4.96 11.02
CA THR A 716 21.62 6.25 11.73
C THR A 716 23.00 6.31 12.37
N GLN A 717 23.55 7.49 12.63
CA GLN A 717 24.88 7.60 13.22
C GLN A 717 24.89 6.94 14.60
N ALA A 718 23.83 7.12 15.39
CA ALA A 718 23.61 6.41 16.66
C ALA A 718 23.74 4.87 16.56
N ALA A 719 23.32 4.25 15.43
CA ALA A 719 23.45 2.80 15.20
C ALA A 719 24.90 2.38 14.88
N VAL A 720 25.71 3.27 14.29
CA VAL A 720 27.16 3.05 14.09
C VAL A 720 27.94 3.28 15.38
N ASP A 721 27.64 4.35 16.12
CA ASP A 721 28.32 4.73 17.36
C ASP A 721 28.24 3.59 18.42
N ILE A 722 27.05 2.98 18.58
CA ILE A 722 26.85 1.87 19.53
C ILE A 722 27.54 0.58 19.09
N MET A 723 27.68 0.35 17.78
CA MET A 723 28.51 -0.74 17.24
C MET A 723 30.00 -0.46 17.45
N ALA A 724 30.46 0.78 17.24
CA ALA A 724 31.84 1.19 17.51
C ALA A 724 32.21 1.01 18.99
N LYS A 725 31.33 1.47 19.89
CA LYS A 725 31.50 1.37 21.36
C LYS A 725 31.60 -0.08 21.88
N ASN A 726 30.91 -1.02 21.23
CA ASN A 726 30.82 -2.42 21.66
C ASN A 726 31.71 -3.38 20.85
N THR A 727 32.57 -2.88 19.97
CA THR A 727 33.52 -3.69 19.19
C THR A 727 34.97 -3.36 19.56
N THR A 728 35.93 -4.12 19.02
CA THR A 728 37.37 -3.86 19.21
C THR A 728 38.16 -4.10 17.93
N GLY A 729 39.43 -3.69 17.90
CA GLY A 729 40.35 -3.96 16.80
C GLY A 729 39.97 -3.22 15.50
N GLU A 730 40.08 -3.92 14.37
CA GLU A 730 39.86 -3.34 13.05
C GLU A 730 38.40 -2.91 12.81
N LEU A 731 37.42 -3.65 13.37
CA LEU A 731 36.02 -3.28 13.26
C LEU A 731 35.71 -1.99 14.01
N HIS A 732 36.17 -1.89 15.26
CA HIS A 732 36.04 -0.66 16.05
C HIS A 732 36.63 0.52 15.29
N LYS A 733 37.86 0.42 14.77
CA LYS A 733 38.47 1.52 14.01
C LYS A 733 37.67 1.91 12.76
N LEU A 734 37.13 0.94 12.02
CA LEU A 734 36.32 1.19 10.82
C LEU A 734 34.93 1.77 11.10
N LEU A 735 34.47 1.79 12.36
CA LEU A 735 33.20 2.37 12.80
C LEU A 735 33.41 3.70 13.56
N ASP A 736 34.49 3.80 14.34
CA ASP A 736 34.88 5.00 15.10
C ASP A 736 35.38 6.14 14.18
N GLU A 737 35.99 5.80 13.04
CA GLU A 737 36.36 6.74 11.98
C GLU A 737 35.24 6.99 10.94
N LEU A 738 33.99 6.59 11.22
CA LEU A 738 32.91 6.56 10.21
C LEU A 738 31.75 7.52 10.49
N ASP A 739 31.74 8.63 9.74
CA ASP A 739 30.55 9.45 9.50
C ASP A 739 29.72 8.83 8.35
N ILE A 740 28.46 8.48 8.61
CA ILE A 740 27.59 7.85 7.59
C ILE A 740 27.11 8.83 6.53
N TYR A 741 27.04 10.13 6.82
CA TYR A 741 26.58 11.18 5.93
C TYR A 741 27.65 11.55 4.91
N GLU A 742 28.91 11.72 5.33
CA GLU A 742 30.05 11.87 4.40
C GLU A 742 30.26 10.61 3.56
N ALA A 743 30.01 9.42 4.12
CA ALA A 743 30.10 8.16 3.39
C ALA A 743 28.86 7.83 2.52
N GLY A 744 27.78 8.63 2.62
CA GLY A 744 26.54 8.46 1.87
C GLY A 744 25.69 7.22 2.23
N MET A 745 25.97 6.56 3.35
CA MET A 745 25.30 5.32 3.76
C MET A 745 24.05 5.59 4.60
N LYS A 746 22.89 5.04 4.22
CA LYS A 746 21.66 5.11 5.03
C LYS A 746 20.98 3.78 5.30
N THR A 747 21.56 2.66 4.88
CA THR A 747 21.03 1.33 5.25
C THR A 747 22.03 0.47 6.00
N TRP A 748 21.52 -0.41 6.86
CA TRP A 748 22.35 -1.42 7.56
C TRP A 748 23.08 -2.32 6.56
N THR A 749 22.42 -2.60 5.43
CA THR A 749 23.00 -3.30 4.28
C THR A 749 24.19 -2.55 3.67
N ASP A 750 24.21 -1.21 3.69
CA ASP A 750 25.37 -0.43 3.21
C ASP A 750 26.55 -0.48 4.18
N LEU A 751 26.28 -0.43 5.49
CA LEU A 751 27.31 -0.64 6.51
C LEU A 751 27.96 -2.04 6.35
N GLN A 752 27.14 -3.08 6.14
CA GLN A 752 27.63 -4.42 5.83
C GLN A 752 28.52 -4.45 4.58
N LYS A 753 28.10 -3.83 3.46
CA LYS A 753 28.90 -3.73 2.22
C LYS A 753 30.21 -2.98 2.45
N TYR A 754 30.18 -1.86 3.19
CA TYR A 754 31.34 -1.03 3.50
C TYR A 754 32.36 -1.80 4.34
N ILE A 755 31.92 -2.41 5.44
CA ILE A 755 32.79 -3.20 6.32
C ILE A 755 33.36 -4.43 5.58
N ALA A 756 32.55 -5.14 4.80
CA ALA A 756 33.04 -6.25 3.98
C ALA A 756 34.06 -5.79 2.93
N SER A 757 33.83 -4.66 2.26
CA SER A 757 34.76 -4.07 1.29
C SER A 757 36.09 -3.66 1.93
N LYS A 758 36.04 -2.85 3.00
CA LYS A 758 37.22 -2.33 3.70
C LYS A 758 38.07 -3.43 4.34
N THR A 759 37.43 -4.46 4.89
CA THR A 759 38.14 -5.60 5.50
C THR A 759 38.58 -6.67 4.48
N GLN A 760 38.25 -6.53 3.20
CA GLN A 760 38.48 -7.54 2.15
C GLN A 760 37.78 -8.88 2.45
N GLY A 761 36.55 -8.81 2.95
CA GLY A 761 35.70 -9.97 3.29
C GLY A 761 36.08 -10.69 4.59
N ARG A 762 37.03 -10.16 5.37
CA ARG A 762 37.40 -10.74 6.68
C ARG A 762 36.34 -10.54 7.76
N ILE A 763 35.49 -9.53 7.62
CA ILE A 763 34.24 -9.39 8.38
C ILE A 763 33.10 -9.46 7.37
N SER A 764 32.20 -10.44 7.53
CA SER A 764 31.07 -10.66 6.64
C SER A 764 29.79 -10.01 7.16
N PRO A 765 28.76 -9.83 6.31
CA PRO A 765 27.45 -9.33 6.74
C PRO A 765 26.84 -10.13 7.90
N GLU A 766 27.03 -11.45 7.90
CA GLU A 766 26.54 -12.35 8.94
C GLU A 766 27.32 -12.17 10.26
N GLU A 767 28.61 -11.84 10.20
CA GLU A 767 29.39 -11.51 11.40
C GLU A 767 28.96 -10.17 11.98
N LEU A 768 28.74 -9.15 11.14
CA LEU A 768 28.23 -7.85 11.60
C LEU A 768 26.82 -7.99 12.23
N ASN A 769 25.97 -8.85 11.66
CA ASN A 769 24.67 -9.21 12.24
C ASN A 769 24.80 -9.94 13.58
N ARG A 770 25.75 -10.88 13.73
CA ARG A 770 26.01 -11.57 15.01
C ARG A 770 26.46 -10.59 16.10
N ILE A 771 27.29 -9.61 15.75
CA ILE A 771 27.75 -8.57 16.67
C ILE A 771 26.59 -7.66 17.09
N ALA A 772 25.77 -7.20 16.14
CA ALA A 772 24.59 -6.39 16.45
C ALA A 772 23.58 -7.17 17.32
N ALA A 773 23.32 -8.44 17.00
CA ALA A 773 22.48 -9.31 17.80
C ALA A 773 23.02 -9.52 19.23
N ALA A 774 24.35 -9.56 19.42
CA ALA A 774 24.95 -9.63 20.75
C ALA A 774 24.76 -8.32 21.56
N ILE A 775 24.84 -7.15 20.92
CA ILE A 775 24.59 -5.84 21.55
C ILE A 775 23.11 -5.69 21.94
N LEU A 776 22.20 -6.26 21.15
CA LEU A 776 20.75 -6.26 21.41
C LEU A 776 20.29 -7.40 22.35
N SER A 777 21.19 -8.28 22.80
CA SER A 777 20.87 -9.50 23.56
C SER A 777 20.74 -9.28 25.07
N ASP A 778 19.69 -8.58 25.51
CA ASP A 778 19.29 -8.52 26.93
C ASP A 778 18.49 -9.77 27.34
N THR A 779 19.15 -10.94 27.36
CA THR A 779 18.56 -12.27 27.63
C THR A 779 18.76 -12.76 29.08
N GLU A 780 17.92 -13.70 29.55
CA GLU A 780 18.12 -14.40 30.83
C GLU A 780 19.53 -15.06 30.85
N PRO A 781 20.34 -14.95 31.93
CA PRO A 781 21.70 -15.49 31.96
C PRO A 781 21.82 -16.99 31.63
N ALA A 782 20.80 -17.78 31.97
CA ALA A 782 20.73 -19.21 31.64
C ALA A 782 20.50 -19.48 30.14
N ILE A 783 19.92 -18.52 29.38
CA ILE A 783 19.83 -18.60 27.91
C ILE A 783 21.21 -18.35 27.31
N GLY A 784 21.94 -17.33 27.77
CA GLY A 784 23.33 -17.08 27.37
C GLY A 784 24.23 -18.31 27.58
N LEU A 785 24.18 -18.89 28.79
CA LEU A 785 24.94 -20.11 29.11
C LEU A 785 24.61 -21.30 28.18
N MET A 786 23.33 -21.47 27.81
CA MET A 786 22.89 -22.56 26.94
C MET A 786 23.29 -22.32 25.48
N ARG A 787 23.08 -21.09 25.00
CA ARG A 787 23.49 -20.57 23.70
C ARG A 787 25.00 -20.78 23.47
N ASP A 788 25.83 -20.35 24.42
CA ASP A 788 27.28 -20.46 24.33
C ASP A 788 27.74 -21.92 24.26
N LYS A 789 27.14 -22.82 25.06
CA LYS A 789 27.43 -24.28 24.99
C LYS A 789 27.04 -24.89 23.63
N ILE A 790 25.91 -24.49 23.05
CA ILE A 790 25.48 -24.93 21.72
C ILE A 790 26.40 -24.39 20.62
N LEU A 791 26.82 -23.12 20.73
CA LEU A 791 27.77 -22.50 19.81
C LEU A 791 29.16 -23.17 19.91
N VAL A 792 29.64 -23.51 21.10
CA VAL A 792 30.88 -24.27 21.30
C VAL A 792 30.78 -25.65 20.64
N TYR A 793 29.72 -26.43 20.89
CA TYR A 793 29.51 -27.72 20.23
C TYR A 793 29.53 -27.58 18.69
N SER A 794 28.94 -26.51 18.15
CA SER A 794 28.92 -26.22 16.71
C SER A 794 30.31 -26.08 16.07
N THR A 795 31.37 -25.81 16.85
CA THR A 795 32.75 -25.76 16.33
C THR A 795 33.38 -27.15 16.14
N THR A 796 32.75 -28.19 16.69
CA THR A 796 33.32 -29.54 16.77
C THR A 796 32.75 -30.54 15.75
N VAL A 797 31.56 -30.26 15.18
CA VAL A 797 30.80 -31.13 14.25
C VAL A 797 30.64 -30.55 12.84
N GLU A 798 30.36 -31.39 11.84
CA GLU A 798 30.19 -30.95 10.44
C GLU A 798 28.92 -30.11 10.24
N GLU A 799 27.86 -30.42 10.99
CA GLU A 799 26.56 -29.72 11.01
C GLU A 799 26.63 -28.36 11.73
N GLY A 800 27.82 -27.91 12.13
CA GLY A 800 28.04 -26.68 12.89
C GLY A 800 27.44 -25.43 12.27
N GLY A 801 27.37 -25.36 10.93
CA GLY A 801 26.69 -24.26 10.22
C GLY A 801 25.20 -24.21 10.56
N ILE A 802 24.50 -25.33 10.39
CA ILE A 802 23.06 -25.49 10.70
C ILE A 802 22.77 -25.07 12.16
N ILE A 803 23.65 -25.46 13.09
CA ILE A 803 23.52 -25.12 14.52
C ILE A 803 23.69 -23.61 14.77
N ARG A 804 24.72 -22.96 14.19
CA ARG A 804 24.94 -21.51 14.36
C ARG A 804 23.83 -20.67 13.72
N ASP A 805 23.36 -21.09 12.56
CA ASP A 805 22.23 -20.46 11.87
C ASP A 805 20.95 -20.55 12.70
N ALA A 806 20.66 -21.72 13.28
CA ALA A 806 19.47 -21.93 14.11
C ALA A 806 19.51 -21.10 15.40
N VAL A 807 20.68 -20.98 16.05
CA VAL A 807 20.89 -20.05 17.17
C VAL A 807 20.60 -18.60 16.73
N SER A 808 21.21 -18.16 15.64
CA SER A 808 21.10 -16.78 15.14
C SER A 808 19.64 -16.38 14.82
N VAL A 809 18.88 -17.28 14.19
CA VAL A 809 17.45 -17.06 13.88
C VAL A 809 16.58 -16.99 15.14
N VAL A 810 16.96 -17.67 16.22
CA VAL A 810 16.16 -17.76 17.45
C VAL A 810 16.48 -16.65 18.44
N ASP A 811 17.72 -16.16 18.46
CA ASP A 811 18.08 -14.95 19.20
C ASP A 811 17.30 -13.72 18.72
N LEU A 812 17.10 -13.59 17.39
CA LEU A 812 16.28 -12.53 16.78
C LEU A 812 14.80 -12.55 17.24
N LYS A 813 14.31 -13.69 17.78
CA LYS A 813 12.94 -13.79 18.35
C LYS A 813 12.83 -13.24 19.78
N ASN A 814 13.92 -12.79 20.40
CA ASN A 814 13.96 -12.19 21.76
C ASN A 814 13.22 -13.02 22.83
N ILE A 815 13.47 -14.34 22.84
CA ILE A 815 12.74 -15.28 23.69
C ILE A 815 13.31 -15.23 25.12
N ARG A 816 12.48 -14.81 26.08
CA ARG A 816 12.87 -14.61 27.50
C ARG A 816 12.67 -15.81 28.43
N LEU A 817 12.40 -17.01 27.88
CA LEU A 817 12.22 -18.24 28.66
C LEU A 817 13.06 -19.36 28.04
N LYS A 818 14.01 -19.92 28.80
CA LYS A 818 14.97 -20.92 28.31
C LYS A 818 14.35 -22.18 27.72
N GLU A 819 13.23 -22.66 28.22
CA GLU A 819 12.51 -23.79 27.61
C GLU A 819 11.87 -23.44 26.25
N LYS A 820 11.43 -22.19 26.06
CA LYS A 820 10.90 -21.72 24.77
C LYS A 820 12.03 -21.45 23.79
N TRP A 821 13.15 -20.87 24.23
CA TRP A 821 14.33 -20.65 23.39
C TRP A 821 14.89 -21.99 22.90
N LEU A 822 15.00 -23.00 23.78
CA LEU A 822 15.47 -24.34 23.40
C LEU A 822 14.51 -25.07 22.45
N LYS A 823 13.18 -24.87 22.61
CA LYS A 823 12.18 -25.40 21.67
C LYS A 823 12.29 -24.77 20.29
N GLU A 824 12.41 -23.44 20.22
CA GLU A 824 12.56 -22.74 18.94
C GLU A 824 13.91 -23.04 18.27
N PHE A 825 14.98 -23.19 19.04
CA PHE A 825 16.27 -23.67 18.54
C PHE A 825 16.15 -25.08 17.93
N ARG A 826 15.51 -26.03 18.63
CA ARG A 826 15.24 -27.38 18.10
C ARG A 826 14.48 -27.32 16.79
N ASN A 827 13.39 -26.56 16.75
CA ASN A 827 12.53 -26.43 15.57
C ASN A 827 13.30 -25.84 14.38
N GLY A 828 14.00 -24.72 14.58
CA GLY A 828 14.81 -24.06 13.55
C GLY A 828 15.98 -24.91 13.05
N ALA A 829 16.63 -25.67 13.94
CA ALA A 829 17.72 -26.57 13.56
C ALA A 829 17.22 -27.77 12.74
N ILE A 830 16.10 -28.39 13.13
CA ILE A 830 15.50 -29.51 12.38
C ILE A 830 15.01 -29.03 11.01
N MET A 831 14.36 -27.87 10.93
CA MET A 831 13.93 -27.25 9.67
C MET A 831 15.11 -26.95 8.73
N LYS A 832 16.28 -26.58 9.28
CA LYS A 832 17.54 -26.40 8.54
C LYS A 832 18.32 -27.72 8.30
N GLY A 833 17.73 -28.88 8.61
CA GLY A 833 18.27 -30.21 8.25
C GLY A 833 19.00 -30.98 9.36
N LEU A 834 19.02 -30.50 10.62
CA LEU A 834 19.58 -31.25 11.74
C LEU A 834 18.69 -32.45 12.08
N THR A 835 19.20 -33.68 12.00
CA THR A 835 18.41 -34.87 12.34
C THR A 835 18.17 -34.98 13.84
N ILE A 836 17.10 -35.69 14.23
CA ILE A 836 16.79 -35.96 15.64
C ILE A 836 17.92 -36.72 16.37
N ASN A 837 18.79 -37.44 15.64
CA ASN A 837 19.98 -38.09 16.19
C ASN A 837 21.07 -37.07 16.56
N GLN A 838 21.40 -36.15 15.65
CA GLN A 838 22.38 -35.08 15.91
C GLN A 838 21.87 -34.10 16.98
N PHE A 839 20.56 -33.83 17.02
CA PHE A 839 19.94 -33.07 18.10
C PHE A 839 20.09 -33.78 19.45
N ALA A 840 19.84 -35.11 19.52
CA ALA A 840 20.03 -35.88 20.74
C ALA A 840 21.51 -35.89 21.21
N GLU A 841 22.46 -36.00 20.28
CA GLU A 841 23.90 -35.91 20.58
C GLU A 841 24.29 -34.53 21.13
N LEU A 842 23.83 -33.44 20.49
CA LEU A 842 24.00 -32.08 20.98
C LEU A 842 23.44 -31.92 22.40
N MET A 843 22.21 -32.39 22.67
CA MET A 843 21.60 -32.31 24.00
C MET A 843 22.42 -33.07 25.06
N ILE A 844 22.95 -34.26 24.74
CA ILE A 844 23.84 -35.00 25.64
C ILE A 844 25.15 -34.25 25.92
N ALA A 845 25.79 -33.70 24.88
CA ALA A 845 27.07 -33.02 24.99
C ALA A 845 27.03 -31.70 25.80
N ILE A 846 25.88 -31.01 25.85
CA ILE A 846 25.72 -29.76 26.63
C ILE A 846 25.12 -29.98 28.03
N SER A 847 24.52 -31.15 28.30
CA SER A 847 23.80 -31.46 29.56
C SER A 847 24.42 -32.56 30.43
N SER A 848 25.39 -33.32 29.92
CA SER A 848 26.07 -34.39 30.65
C SER A 848 27.58 -34.42 30.42
N ILE A 849 28.32 -34.94 31.39
CA ILE A 849 29.78 -35.11 31.29
C ILE A 849 30.09 -36.35 30.44
N PRO A 850 31.16 -36.36 29.61
CA PRO A 850 31.58 -37.56 28.88
C PRO A 850 31.63 -38.82 29.76
N HIS A 851 31.14 -39.94 29.20
CA HIS A 851 30.97 -41.24 29.88
C HIS A 851 29.93 -41.29 31.02
N THR A 852 29.01 -40.33 31.14
CA THR A 852 27.84 -40.45 32.04
C THR A 852 27.00 -41.69 31.70
N ASP A 853 26.76 -42.56 32.67
CA ASP A 853 25.92 -43.76 32.51
C ASP A 853 24.42 -43.41 32.39
N VAL A 854 23.66 -44.25 31.68
CA VAL A 854 22.24 -44.03 31.43
C VAL A 854 21.37 -44.01 32.70
N ASN A 855 21.74 -44.73 33.76
CA ASN A 855 21.02 -44.68 35.03
C ASN A 855 21.28 -43.35 35.76
N GLN A 856 22.53 -42.84 35.70
CA GLN A 856 22.85 -41.54 36.26
C GLN A 856 22.14 -40.42 35.48
N PHE A 857 22.16 -40.48 34.14
CA PHE A 857 21.48 -39.48 33.31
C PHE A 857 19.94 -39.50 33.48
N LEU A 858 19.34 -40.67 33.68
CA LEU A 858 17.92 -40.78 34.04
C LEU A 858 17.62 -40.11 35.39
N ASN A 859 18.45 -40.34 36.42
CA ASN A 859 18.30 -39.70 37.73
C ASN A 859 18.47 -38.18 37.63
N ASP A 860 19.50 -37.70 36.91
CA ASP A 860 19.75 -36.28 36.66
C ASP A 860 18.55 -35.59 35.98
N LEU A 861 17.89 -36.26 35.03
CA LEU A 861 16.63 -35.80 34.42
C LEU A 861 15.44 -35.86 35.40
N ILE A 862 15.32 -36.91 36.23
CA ILE A 862 14.26 -37.03 37.24
C ILE A 862 14.35 -35.90 38.26
N GLU A 863 15.54 -35.49 38.67
CA GLU A 863 15.73 -34.36 39.59
C GLU A 863 15.24 -33.05 38.96
N ASN A 864 15.60 -32.79 37.71
CA ASN A 864 15.28 -31.56 36.97
C ASN A 864 13.85 -31.50 36.39
N ALA A 865 13.17 -32.62 36.22
CA ALA A 865 11.81 -32.67 35.63
C ALA A 865 10.71 -32.13 36.56
N ASP A 866 9.70 -31.50 35.97
CA ASP A 866 8.40 -31.21 36.60
C ASP A 866 7.41 -32.35 36.34
N GLU A 867 6.29 -32.40 37.07
CA GLU A 867 5.19 -33.33 36.74
C GLU A 867 4.45 -32.88 35.47
N PRO A 868 3.92 -33.80 34.63
CA PRO A 868 3.86 -35.26 34.81
C PRO A 868 5.12 -36.02 34.37
N LEU A 869 6.07 -35.35 33.70
CA LEU A 869 7.29 -35.99 33.19
C LEU A 869 8.10 -36.66 34.30
N LYS A 870 8.21 -36.04 35.47
CA LYS A 870 8.94 -36.57 36.63
C LYS A 870 8.39 -37.92 37.11
N SER A 871 7.07 -38.10 37.16
CA SER A 871 6.43 -39.39 37.43
C SER A 871 6.64 -40.40 36.28
N TYR A 872 6.56 -39.95 35.02
CA TYR A 872 6.81 -40.83 33.87
C TYR A 872 8.24 -41.36 33.85
N LEU A 873 9.26 -40.50 34.02
CA LEU A 873 10.68 -40.90 34.04
C LEU A 873 10.96 -41.95 35.13
N LYS A 874 10.36 -41.82 36.32
CA LYS A 874 10.46 -42.82 37.40
C LYS A 874 9.83 -44.19 37.07
N SER A 875 9.00 -44.28 36.04
CA SER A 875 8.36 -45.52 35.58
C SER A 875 9.15 -46.28 34.50
N ILE A 876 10.24 -45.69 33.98
CA ILE A 876 11.04 -46.27 32.89
C ILE A 876 11.96 -47.37 33.42
N ASP A 877 11.63 -48.63 33.09
CA ASP A 877 12.57 -49.74 33.20
C ASP A 877 13.49 -49.77 31.97
N LEU A 878 14.68 -49.20 32.12
CA LEU A 878 15.73 -49.14 31.10
C LEU A 878 16.10 -50.53 30.53
N LYS A 879 16.02 -51.60 31.34
CA LYS A 879 16.34 -52.98 30.89
C LYS A 879 15.23 -53.55 30.02
N LYS A 880 13.96 -53.32 30.40
CA LYS A 880 12.77 -53.72 29.64
C LYS A 880 12.68 -52.99 28.29
N GLU A 881 12.89 -51.68 28.28
CA GLU A 881 12.89 -50.86 27.06
C GLU A 881 14.21 -50.94 26.27
N LYS A 882 15.20 -51.70 26.77
CA LYS A 882 16.51 -51.97 26.16
C LYS A 882 17.41 -50.74 25.97
N ILE A 883 17.17 -49.68 26.73
CA ILE A 883 17.91 -48.42 26.69
C ILE A 883 19.24 -48.59 27.45
N ARG A 884 20.38 -48.31 26.81
CA ARG A 884 21.72 -48.55 27.36
C ARG A 884 22.59 -47.29 27.45
N THR A 885 22.21 -46.23 26.76
CA THR A 885 22.97 -44.97 26.68
C THR A 885 22.07 -43.74 26.90
N PRO A 886 22.62 -42.61 27.37
CA PRO A 886 21.90 -41.34 27.45
C PRO A 886 21.26 -40.91 26.12
N LYS A 887 21.95 -41.15 24.98
CA LYS A 887 21.43 -40.86 23.63
C LYS A 887 20.18 -41.69 23.31
N GLU A 888 20.21 -43.00 23.58
CA GLU A 888 19.02 -43.85 23.41
C GLU A 888 17.87 -43.43 24.32
N LEU A 889 18.16 -42.92 25.53
CA LEU A 889 17.12 -42.41 26.44
C LEU A 889 16.47 -41.13 25.89
N ILE A 890 17.25 -40.17 25.38
CA ILE A 890 16.68 -38.98 24.71
C ILE A 890 15.88 -39.39 23.46
N LEU A 891 16.40 -40.30 22.63
CA LEU A 891 15.69 -40.76 21.43
C LEU A 891 14.40 -41.52 21.76
N PHE A 892 14.37 -42.29 22.86
CA PHE A 892 13.16 -42.91 23.38
C PHE A 892 12.15 -41.83 23.82
N LEU A 893 12.59 -40.84 24.61
CA LEU A 893 11.75 -39.76 25.12
C LEU A 893 11.26 -38.78 24.03
N LEU A 894 11.94 -38.72 22.88
CA LEU A 894 11.52 -37.95 21.70
C LEU A 894 10.70 -38.79 20.68
N SER A 895 10.48 -40.08 20.93
CA SER A 895 9.76 -40.95 19.98
C SER A 895 8.23 -40.84 20.09
N ASP A 896 7.53 -40.99 18.96
CA ASP A 896 6.06 -40.88 18.88
C ASP A 896 5.29 -41.79 19.84
N LYS A 897 5.91 -42.92 20.25
CA LYS A 897 5.33 -43.87 21.21
C LYS A 897 5.05 -43.26 22.59
N ASN A 898 5.69 -42.13 22.91
CA ASN A 898 5.58 -41.45 24.19
C ASN A 898 4.76 -40.15 24.12
N LYS A 899 4.27 -39.75 22.94
CA LYS A 899 3.33 -38.63 22.79
C LYS A 899 2.06 -38.91 23.61
N GLY A 900 1.72 -37.99 24.52
CA GLY A 900 0.58 -38.10 25.43
C GLY A 900 0.93 -38.52 26.88
N ASN A 901 2.13 -39.05 27.15
CA ASN A 901 2.56 -39.34 28.53
C ASN A 901 3.01 -38.07 29.29
N TYR A 902 3.47 -37.05 28.56
CA TYR A 902 3.84 -35.73 29.06
C TYR A 902 3.79 -34.70 27.91
N PRO A 903 3.66 -33.39 28.22
CA PRO A 903 3.85 -32.32 27.23
C PRO A 903 5.29 -32.32 26.67
N GLU A 904 5.46 -32.15 25.36
CA GLU A 904 6.78 -32.21 24.70
C GLU A 904 7.77 -31.16 25.24
N ASP A 905 7.27 -29.97 25.58
CA ASP A 905 8.04 -28.88 26.19
C ASP A 905 8.50 -29.21 27.62
N ALA A 906 7.84 -30.11 28.34
CA ALA A 906 8.29 -30.54 29.67
C ALA A 906 9.67 -31.25 29.61
N LEU A 907 9.95 -31.99 28.53
CA LEU A 907 11.25 -32.64 28.32
C LEU A 907 12.34 -31.62 28.03
N LEU A 908 12.06 -30.66 27.14
CA LEU A 908 12.99 -29.57 26.82
C LEU A 908 13.24 -28.68 28.04
N LYS A 909 12.23 -28.43 28.88
CA LYS A 909 12.34 -27.71 30.16
C LYS A 909 13.19 -28.46 31.18
N ALA A 910 13.06 -29.80 31.27
CA ALA A 910 13.92 -30.62 32.13
C ALA A 910 15.39 -30.59 31.67
N ILE A 911 15.63 -30.69 30.35
CA ILE A 911 16.97 -30.57 29.76
C ILE A 911 17.55 -29.16 29.99
N ALA A 912 16.76 -28.10 29.80
CA ALA A 912 17.16 -26.72 30.05
C ALA A 912 17.62 -26.49 31.51
N LYS A 913 16.87 -27.02 32.49
CA LYS A 913 17.26 -27.02 33.91
C LYS A 913 18.51 -27.86 34.19
N LEU A 914 18.69 -28.99 33.50
CA LEU A 914 19.87 -29.84 33.66
C LEU A 914 21.16 -29.15 33.19
N ILE A 915 21.12 -28.46 32.03
CA ILE A 915 22.26 -27.71 31.46
C ILE A 915 22.72 -26.57 32.39
N ASP A 916 21.76 -25.93 33.04
CA ASP A 916 21.90 -24.87 34.05
C ASP A 916 22.54 -25.46 35.33
N SER A 917 21.91 -26.48 35.92
CA SER A 917 22.34 -27.07 37.21
C SER A 917 23.71 -27.76 37.21
N LYS A 918 24.16 -28.34 36.08
CA LYS A 918 25.41 -29.11 36.02
C LYS A 918 26.66 -28.27 35.73
N ASN A 919 26.50 -27.01 35.30
CA ASN A 919 27.58 -26.04 34.97
C ASN A 919 28.82 -26.64 34.26
N ILE A 920 28.57 -27.50 33.26
CA ILE A 920 29.62 -28.23 32.52
C ILE A 920 30.56 -27.23 31.80
N PRO A 921 31.90 -27.33 31.99
CA PRO A 921 32.86 -26.45 31.31
C PRO A 921 32.89 -26.65 29.80
N SER A 922 32.90 -25.56 29.04
CA SER A 922 32.88 -25.55 27.58
C SER A 922 34.01 -26.37 26.93
N GLU A 923 35.16 -26.44 27.58
CA GLU A 923 36.33 -27.25 27.18
C GLU A 923 36.04 -28.76 27.07
N THR A 924 34.97 -29.24 27.70
CA THR A 924 34.57 -30.66 27.71
C THR A 924 33.49 -31.01 26.68
N ILE A 925 33.03 -30.02 25.91
CA ILE A 925 31.93 -30.16 24.94
C ILE A 925 32.51 -30.53 23.56
N THR A 926 32.45 -31.80 23.20
CA THR A 926 32.99 -32.34 21.93
C THR A 926 32.02 -33.29 21.24
N GLY A 927 31.77 -33.07 19.94
CA GLY A 927 31.13 -34.06 19.06
C GLY A 927 32.14 -34.99 18.36
N ASP A 928 31.66 -36.13 17.85
CA ASP A 928 32.47 -37.13 17.16
C ASP A 928 32.92 -36.66 15.76
N LYS A 929 34.20 -36.32 15.62
CA LYS A 929 34.82 -36.12 14.29
C LYS A 929 35.00 -37.45 13.56
N VAL A 930 33.97 -37.86 12.82
CA VAL A 930 34.00 -39.05 11.96
C VAL A 930 35.16 -38.94 10.96
N SER A 931 35.99 -39.98 10.93
CA SER A 931 37.15 -40.03 10.05
C SER A 931 36.75 -40.29 8.58
N LYS A 932 37.53 -39.74 7.64
CA LYS A 932 37.36 -39.98 6.20
C LYS A 932 37.55 -41.45 5.86
N ASP A 933 36.47 -42.23 5.69
CA ASP A 933 36.51 -43.54 5.03
C ASP A 933 35.65 -43.56 3.76
N LYS A 934 36.30 -43.72 2.60
CA LYS A 934 35.67 -43.64 1.27
C LYS A 934 34.94 -44.94 0.90
N LYS A 935 33.77 -45.20 1.51
CA LYS A 935 32.96 -46.42 1.21
C LYS A 935 31.50 -46.19 0.78
N GLY A 936 31.06 -44.95 0.57
CA GLY A 936 29.69 -44.67 0.09
C GLY A 936 29.46 -44.83 -1.42
N PHE A 937 30.47 -44.62 -2.26
CA PHE A 937 30.26 -44.28 -3.69
C PHE A 937 30.02 -45.45 -4.65
N LEU A 938 30.08 -46.72 -4.21
CA LEU A 938 29.90 -47.87 -5.10
C LEU A 938 28.44 -48.36 -5.23
N TRP A 939 27.60 -48.24 -4.20
CA TRP A 939 26.29 -48.92 -4.21
C TRP A 939 25.28 -48.26 -5.16
N VAL A 940 25.32 -46.93 -5.28
CA VAL A 940 24.48 -46.17 -6.23
C VAL A 940 24.76 -46.58 -7.68
N LEU A 941 26.01 -46.90 -8.01
CA LEU A 941 26.40 -47.36 -9.35
C LEU A 941 25.75 -48.71 -9.69
N TRP A 942 25.68 -49.64 -8.74
CA TRP A 942 25.01 -50.93 -8.92
C TRP A 942 23.50 -50.82 -9.09
N ILE A 943 22.85 -49.87 -8.41
CA ILE A 943 21.39 -49.63 -8.55
C ILE A 943 21.07 -49.12 -9.97
N LEU A 944 21.86 -48.16 -10.48
CA LEU A 944 21.69 -47.63 -11.84
C LEU A 944 21.92 -48.70 -12.92
N ILE A 945 22.96 -49.51 -12.77
CA ILE A 945 23.24 -50.64 -13.69
C ILE A 945 22.09 -51.67 -13.65
N GLY A 946 21.56 -51.99 -12.46
CA GLY A 946 20.43 -52.91 -12.30
C GLY A 946 19.16 -52.43 -12.98
N ALA A 947 18.81 -51.14 -12.82
CA ALA A 947 17.64 -50.54 -13.47
C ALA A 947 17.75 -50.59 -15.02
N SER A 948 18.91 -50.25 -15.58
CA SER A 948 19.16 -50.35 -17.02
C SER A 948 19.05 -51.78 -17.55
N PHE A 949 19.51 -52.77 -16.79
CA PHE A 949 19.45 -54.18 -17.19
C PHE A 949 18.00 -54.72 -17.22
N ILE A 950 17.17 -54.34 -16.24
CA ILE A 950 15.74 -54.68 -16.22
C ILE A 950 15.01 -54.06 -17.41
N PHE A 951 15.28 -52.79 -17.72
CA PHE A 951 14.68 -52.11 -18.88
C PHE A 951 15.07 -52.78 -20.20
N PHE A 952 16.34 -53.19 -20.34
CA PHE A 952 16.83 -53.91 -21.52
C PHE A 952 16.15 -55.28 -21.71
N ILE A 953 15.94 -56.03 -20.62
CA ILE A 953 15.20 -57.31 -20.65
C ILE A 953 13.74 -57.10 -21.09
N PHE A 954 13.06 -56.07 -20.59
CA PHE A 954 11.69 -55.76 -20.97
C PHE A 954 11.59 -55.37 -22.46
N TYR A 955 12.51 -54.51 -22.93
CA TYR A 955 12.59 -54.10 -24.34
C TYR A 955 12.90 -55.28 -25.29
N TYR A 956 13.82 -56.17 -24.90
CA TYR A 956 14.19 -57.34 -25.70
C TYR A 956 13.04 -58.36 -25.80
N ASN A 957 12.34 -58.63 -24.69
CA ASN A 957 11.17 -59.53 -24.69
C ASN A 957 9.98 -58.94 -25.48
N SER A 958 9.77 -57.62 -25.42
CA SER A 958 8.77 -56.93 -26.25
C SER A 958 9.00 -57.17 -27.75
N LYS A 959 10.25 -57.01 -28.23
CA LYS A 959 10.62 -57.28 -29.63
C LYS A 959 10.52 -58.76 -30.04
N ARG A 960 10.54 -59.70 -29.09
CA ARG A 960 10.43 -61.14 -29.39
C ARG A 960 8.99 -61.62 -29.63
N LYS A 961 7.97 -60.94 -29.11
CA LYS A 961 6.56 -61.29 -29.37
C LYS A 961 6.09 -60.93 -30.79
N LYS A 962 6.56 -59.81 -31.37
CA LYS A 962 6.23 -59.40 -32.75
C LYS A 962 7.01 -60.17 -33.83
N LYS A 963 7.14 -61.49 -33.69
CA LYS A 963 7.77 -62.37 -34.71
C LYS A 963 7.23 -63.81 -34.75
N HIS A 964 6.12 -64.08 -34.06
CA HIS A 964 5.37 -65.35 -34.13
C HIS A 964 3.84 -65.14 -34.11
N GLU A 965 3.41 -63.91 -34.38
CA GLU A 965 2.12 -63.48 -34.92
C GLU A 965 2.43 -62.63 -36.16
#